data_AF-A0A3D0KVV0-F1
#
_entry.id   AF-A0A3D0KVV0-F1
#
_cell.length_a   1.000
_cell.length_b   1.000
_cell.length_c   1.000
_cell.angle_alpha   90.00
_cell.angle_beta   90.00
_cell.angle_gamma   90.00
#
_symmetry.space_group_name_H-M   'P 1'
#
loop_
_entity.id
_entity.type
_entity.pdbx_description
1 polymer ?
#
loop_
_entity_poly.entity_id
_entity_poly.type
_entity_poly.pdbx_seq_one_letter_code
_entity_poly.pdbx_strand_id
1 'polypeptide(L)'
;MAQKKPLRISIIGAGPAGLYTAILARQHLGDAVIEVIEQNPKGATFGFGVVFSDKALDFLSAGDPQTVADLDPWMERWDNMTLNHPDGRVVLDGIGFSAIGRLKLLQLLEARAADLGVNITYDRAIDDPDKLKADVIIGADGLNSVVRRANEAGFSPTIDHFTNHFAWFGSDGVFDTLTQSFIHTEHGPMNAHHYRYAPDRSTFIVECGPQTWAAHGFDTMDEDDSAARCADLFSDVLGGARLVTNKSAWRVFPRLWCARWVAGRQVILGDAAHTSHFSIGSGTRLAMEDAIALVQALAAHEDVPTALAAYQDTRLPVARKIVTAANTSARWYDDFGAHMQLPPLDFAYGYLTRSGRMTPARARRLAPAFMAEYDAATLAATQDQVPASLPGSDAIGFDRAAHANCSAILWDNLQRNPHKLAIICKTGIGEMGDVTYAELIAQAAQWGNAFIAAGLQRGDRIPFFLDDTPSYPAAFFGAVRAGFVPVLLNTQTNADTLSYFLGDTEARIVLCEAAFLSSFPPDMLARSSVEQLVVVNGDADEDGHISQQDFLADQPLTLDCADTTPGDMAFWMYSSGTTGRPKGIVHLHHDMAYTQQSYGRQVLGITADDICFSVPKIFFAYGFGNSITFPFSVGATSVLLPGRPDPATIFDTIERCRPSLFFGLPTLYTALCSADGAGARDLSSIRRSVSAAETLSQDIYDAWKGLCGHGPTEGLGSTELLHIYLSNHPDDHRVGAAGAPVPGYEVQLQRPDGSPASPGEDGVMLVRGDSSTPCYWRRADKTAETMRDGWIYTGDRFIERDGYYYFQGRADDLIKVSGQWVWPLEIERCLNEHDDVTECAVLAHQLADGRMTLRAVVALRDGMPGDDATTRRLQDFVRGELMPFKYPRIVEYTASLPKTGTGKIDRQALQKDS
;
A
#
# COMPACT_ATOMS: atom_id res chain seq x y z
N MET A 1 -29.25 -36.26 46.24
CA MET A 1 -28.79 -35.36 45.17
C MET A 1 -29.46 -34.01 45.40
N ALA A 2 -28.70 -32.96 45.70
CA ALA A 2 -29.27 -31.62 45.87
C ALA A 2 -29.71 -31.10 44.50
N GLN A 3 -30.97 -30.70 44.37
CA GLN A 3 -31.55 -30.15 43.15
C GLN A 3 -30.81 -28.84 42.82
N LYS A 4 -30.03 -28.80 41.74
CA LYS A 4 -29.29 -27.59 41.32
C LYS A 4 -30.33 -26.50 41.03
N LYS A 5 -30.24 -25.38 41.74
CA LYS A 5 -31.16 -24.24 41.56
C LYS A 5 -31.11 -23.79 40.09
N PRO A 6 -32.25 -23.56 39.43
CA PRO A 6 -32.26 -23.14 38.03
C PRO A 6 -31.54 -21.80 37.86
N LEU A 7 -30.70 -21.71 36.83
CA LEU A 7 -29.96 -20.51 36.45
C LEU A 7 -30.93 -19.40 36.05
N ARG A 8 -30.77 -18.19 36.61
CA ARG A 8 -31.62 -17.03 36.30
C ARG A 8 -30.87 -16.05 35.43
N ILE A 9 -31.40 -15.77 34.24
CA ILE A 9 -30.81 -14.87 33.26
C ILE A 9 -31.77 -13.71 33.00
N SER A 10 -31.29 -12.48 33.17
CA SER A 10 -32.00 -11.26 32.76
C SER A 10 -31.27 -10.61 31.59
N ILE A 11 -31.97 -10.43 30.47
CA ILE A 11 -31.46 -9.84 29.24
C ILE A 11 -32.09 -8.45 29.08
N ILE A 12 -31.28 -7.41 29.02
CA ILE A 12 -31.72 -6.03 28.81
C ILE A 12 -31.56 -5.70 27.33
N GLY A 13 -32.69 -5.46 26.65
CA GLY A 13 -32.79 -5.22 25.22
C GLY A 13 -33.42 -6.39 24.44
N ALA A 14 -34.46 -6.12 23.67
CA ALA A 14 -35.14 -7.05 22.76
C ALA A 14 -34.78 -6.79 21.29
N GLY A 15 -33.55 -6.33 21.02
CA GLY A 15 -32.99 -6.32 19.67
C GLY A 15 -32.61 -7.73 19.18
N PRO A 16 -32.04 -7.87 17.97
CA PRO A 16 -31.66 -9.18 17.43
C PRO A 16 -30.73 -9.96 18.37
N ALA A 17 -29.78 -9.26 19.00
CA ALA A 17 -28.82 -9.86 19.92
C ALA A 17 -29.49 -10.44 21.18
N GLY A 18 -30.38 -9.68 21.82
CA GLY A 18 -31.06 -10.10 23.04
C GLY A 18 -32.09 -11.19 22.81
N LEU A 19 -32.94 -11.04 21.78
CA LEU A 19 -33.92 -12.06 21.41
C LEU A 19 -33.25 -13.38 21.02
N TYR A 20 -32.21 -13.32 20.21
CA TYR A 20 -31.51 -14.54 19.79
C TYR A 20 -30.74 -15.20 20.93
N THR A 21 -30.15 -14.42 21.85
CA THR A 21 -29.59 -14.94 23.10
C THR A 21 -30.65 -15.69 23.90
N ALA A 22 -31.86 -15.14 24.02
CA ALA A 22 -32.95 -15.78 24.77
C ALA A 22 -33.41 -17.10 24.12
N ILE A 23 -33.54 -17.14 22.79
CA ILE A 23 -33.88 -18.35 22.02
C ILE A 23 -32.84 -19.44 22.29
N LEU A 24 -31.56 -19.13 22.08
CA LEU A 24 -30.46 -20.09 22.27
C LEU A 24 -30.37 -20.55 23.73
N ALA A 25 -30.50 -19.64 24.68
CA ALA A 25 -30.45 -19.98 26.09
C ALA A 25 -31.61 -20.91 26.50
N ARG A 26 -32.83 -20.74 25.94
CA ARG A 26 -33.93 -21.71 26.16
C ARG A 26 -33.63 -23.08 25.54
N GLN A 27 -32.99 -23.12 24.38
CA GLN A 27 -32.66 -24.38 23.70
C GLN A 27 -31.55 -25.16 24.41
N HIS A 28 -30.55 -24.46 24.95
CA HIS A 28 -29.29 -25.09 25.39
C HIS A 28 -29.06 -25.09 26.90
N LEU A 29 -29.78 -24.28 27.70
CA LEU A 29 -29.55 -24.13 29.15
C LEU A 29 -30.63 -24.78 30.04
N GLY A 30 -31.33 -25.81 29.56
CA GLY A 30 -32.24 -26.65 30.35
C GLY A 30 -33.32 -25.87 31.13
N ASP A 31 -33.36 -26.04 32.45
CA ASP A 31 -34.36 -25.42 33.35
C ASP A 31 -34.10 -23.93 33.66
N ALA A 32 -33.22 -23.25 32.91
CA ALA A 32 -32.92 -21.84 33.12
C ALA A 32 -34.17 -20.94 32.99
N VAL A 33 -34.31 -19.99 33.91
CA VAL A 33 -35.37 -18.98 33.93
C VAL A 33 -34.86 -17.73 33.22
N ILE A 34 -35.53 -17.35 32.13
CA ILE A 34 -35.08 -16.29 31.22
C ILE A 34 -36.12 -15.19 31.14
N GLU A 35 -35.68 -13.96 31.40
CA GLU A 35 -36.47 -12.74 31.25
C GLU A 35 -35.77 -11.79 30.29
N VAL A 36 -36.50 -11.30 29.27
CA VAL A 36 -36.05 -10.22 28.39
C VAL A 36 -36.80 -8.96 28.78
N ILE A 37 -36.08 -7.86 28.95
CA ILE A 37 -36.61 -6.56 29.38
C ILE A 37 -36.30 -5.54 28.30
N GLU A 38 -37.33 -4.94 27.71
CA GLU A 38 -37.25 -3.93 26.67
C GLU A 38 -37.86 -2.61 27.17
N GLN A 39 -37.12 -1.52 27.00
CA GLN A 39 -37.57 -0.19 27.41
C GLN A 39 -38.61 0.38 26.43
N ASN A 40 -38.54 -0.02 25.16
CA ASN A 40 -39.44 0.48 24.12
C ASN A 40 -40.76 -0.32 24.08
N PRO A 41 -41.81 0.26 23.48
CA PRO A 41 -43.05 -0.46 23.21
C PRO A 41 -42.84 -1.64 22.25
N LYS A 42 -43.69 -2.65 22.34
CA LYS A 42 -43.69 -3.78 21.40
C LYS A 42 -43.85 -3.29 19.95
N GLY A 43 -43.01 -3.80 19.05
CA GLY A 43 -43.01 -3.43 17.63
C GLY A 43 -42.27 -2.13 17.32
N ALA A 44 -41.72 -1.43 18.31
CA ALA A 44 -40.84 -0.29 18.07
C ALA A 44 -39.54 -0.75 17.40
N THR A 45 -39.21 -0.17 16.26
CA THR A 45 -37.93 -0.40 15.58
C THR A 45 -37.49 0.86 14.86
N PHE A 46 -36.17 1.03 14.74
CA PHE A 46 -35.56 2.18 14.09
C PHE A 46 -34.72 1.69 12.90
N GLY A 47 -34.86 2.34 11.75
CA GLY A 47 -34.24 1.89 10.50
C GLY A 47 -35.09 0.89 9.72
N PHE A 48 -34.51 0.34 8.64
CA PHE A 48 -35.23 -0.33 7.55
C PHE A 48 -34.73 -1.77 7.34
N GLY A 49 -34.07 -2.10 6.23
CA GLY A 49 -33.55 -3.44 5.94
C GLY A 49 -32.18 -3.70 6.54
N VAL A 50 -31.95 -4.90 7.05
CA VAL A 50 -30.61 -5.40 7.42
C VAL A 50 -30.10 -6.33 6.35
N VAL A 51 -28.79 -6.29 6.09
CA VAL A 51 -28.11 -7.10 5.08
C VAL A 51 -27.11 -8.04 5.71
N PHE A 52 -26.94 -9.19 5.09
CA PHE A 52 -26.00 -10.24 5.42
C PHE A 52 -25.25 -10.66 4.15
N SER A 53 -23.99 -11.10 4.26
CA SER A 53 -23.25 -11.67 3.13
C SER A 53 -23.93 -12.93 2.59
N ASP A 54 -23.84 -13.22 1.28
CA ASP A 54 -24.50 -14.32 0.55
C ASP A 54 -24.75 -15.64 1.32
N LYS A 55 -23.75 -16.12 2.09
CA LYS A 55 -23.85 -17.31 2.97
C LYS A 55 -24.42 -16.99 4.37
N ALA A 56 -25.45 -16.15 4.39
CA ALA A 56 -25.83 -15.29 5.50
C ALA A 56 -26.18 -16.01 6.79
N LEU A 57 -26.90 -17.13 6.69
CA LEU A 57 -27.46 -17.83 7.85
C LEU A 57 -26.73 -19.15 8.16
N ASP A 58 -25.66 -19.48 7.44
CA ASP A 58 -24.88 -20.69 7.67
C ASP A 58 -24.34 -20.76 9.10
N PHE A 59 -23.95 -19.60 9.65
CA PHE A 59 -23.45 -19.50 11.03
C PHE A 59 -24.53 -19.78 12.09
N LEU A 60 -25.81 -19.63 11.74
CA LEU A 60 -26.96 -19.98 12.60
C LEU A 60 -27.34 -21.45 12.46
N SER A 61 -27.15 -22.03 11.27
CA SER A 61 -27.69 -23.35 10.89
C SER A 61 -27.21 -24.49 11.79
N ALA A 62 -25.98 -24.42 12.31
CA ALA A 62 -25.43 -25.46 13.20
C ALA A 62 -26.08 -25.46 14.60
N GLY A 63 -26.57 -24.32 15.08
CA GLY A 63 -27.08 -24.14 16.44
C GLY A 63 -28.59 -23.97 16.56
N ASP A 64 -29.24 -23.44 15.51
CA ASP A 64 -30.69 -23.16 15.48
C ASP A 64 -31.26 -23.19 14.05
N PRO A 65 -31.36 -24.37 13.42
CA PRO A 65 -31.84 -24.51 12.04
C PRO A 65 -33.30 -24.04 11.86
N GLN A 66 -34.11 -24.04 12.93
CA GLN A 66 -35.49 -23.57 12.85
C GLN A 66 -35.58 -22.06 12.65
N THR A 67 -34.76 -21.27 13.36
CA THR A 67 -34.73 -19.81 13.13
C THR A 67 -34.31 -19.50 11.70
N VAL A 68 -33.39 -20.28 11.12
CA VAL A 68 -33.04 -20.17 9.70
C VAL A 68 -34.25 -20.43 8.80
N ALA A 69 -34.97 -21.53 9.04
CA ALA A 69 -36.18 -21.88 8.29
C ALA A 69 -37.31 -20.84 8.41
N ASP A 70 -37.42 -20.16 9.55
CA ASP A 70 -38.43 -19.11 9.78
C ASP A 70 -38.06 -17.81 9.06
N LEU A 71 -36.77 -17.49 8.95
CA LEU A 71 -36.25 -16.29 8.29
C LEU A 71 -36.18 -16.42 6.76
N ASP A 72 -35.78 -17.59 6.26
CA ASP A 72 -35.47 -17.85 4.85
C ASP A 72 -36.55 -17.38 3.85
N PRO A 73 -37.86 -17.63 4.06
CA PRO A 73 -38.91 -17.22 3.12
C PRO A 73 -39.10 -15.71 3.00
N TRP A 74 -38.52 -14.93 3.90
CA TRP A 74 -38.64 -13.47 3.96
C TRP A 74 -37.36 -12.75 3.54
N MET A 75 -36.33 -13.50 3.12
CA MET A 75 -35.07 -12.91 2.67
C MET A 75 -35.11 -12.58 1.19
N GLU A 76 -34.72 -11.36 0.85
CA GLU A 76 -34.33 -10.98 -0.50
C GLU A 76 -32.88 -11.38 -0.77
N ARG A 77 -32.59 -11.88 -1.97
CA ARG A 77 -31.25 -12.34 -2.35
C ARG A 77 -30.83 -11.85 -3.73
N TRP A 78 -29.52 -11.73 -3.89
CA TRP A 78 -28.85 -11.43 -5.15
C TRP A 78 -27.39 -11.86 -5.08
N ASP A 79 -26.82 -12.21 -6.24
CA ASP A 79 -25.47 -12.76 -6.33
C ASP A 79 -24.41 -11.71 -6.66
N ASN A 80 -24.81 -10.49 -7.04
CA ASN A 80 -23.92 -9.45 -7.54
C ASN A 80 -24.05 -8.15 -6.75
N MET A 81 -22.98 -7.38 -6.70
CA MET A 81 -22.99 -6.01 -6.20
C MET A 81 -22.79 -5.02 -7.35
N THR A 82 -23.40 -3.85 -7.29
CA THR A 82 -23.20 -2.78 -8.28
C THR A 82 -22.55 -1.56 -7.65
N LEU A 83 -21.63 -0.93 -8.38
CA LEU A 83 -21.06 0.37 -8.08
C LEU A 83 -21.40 1.32 -9.23
N ASN A 84 -22.20 2.36 -8.94
CA ASN A 84 -22.45 3.45 -9.87
C ASN A 84 -21.45 4.56 -9.56
N HIS A 85 -20.42 4.65 -10.38
CA HIS A 85 -19.46 5.75 -10.43
C HIS A 85 -20.01 6.86 -11.34
N PRO A 86 -19.69 8.15 -11.13
CA PRO A 86 -20.12 9.23 -12.03
C PRO A 86 -19.79 8.96 -13.51
N ASP A 87 -18.63 8.35 -13.77
CA ASP A 87 -18.15 8.06 -15.13
C ASP A 87 -18.54 6.67 -15.66
N GLY A 88 -19.27 5.86 -14.90
CA GLY A 88 -19.65 4.54 -15.36
C GLY A 88 -20.19 3.59 -14.28
N ARG A 89 -20.82 2.51 -14.73
CA ARG A 89 -21.35 1.46 -13.85
C ARG A 89 -20.44 0.24 -13.90
N VAL A 90 -20.08 -0.29 -12.73
CA VAL A 90 -19.33 -1.54 -12.59
C VAL A 90 -20.15 -2.56 -11.80
N VAL A 91 -20.19 -3.79 -12.29
CA VAL A 91 -20.82 -4.93 -11.61
C VAL A 91 -19.73 -5.82 -11.04
N LEU A 92 -19.77 -6.05 -9.74
CA LEU A 92 -18.93 -7.02 -9.04
C LEU A 92 -19.70 -8.35 -8.98
N ASP A 93 -19.40 -9.25 -9.92
CA ASP A 93 -20.04 -10.55 -10.01
C ASP A 93 -19.71 -11.44 -8.79
N GLY A 94 -20.65 -12.29 -8.37
CA GLY A 94 -20.45 -13.23 -7.25
C GLY A 94 -20.24 -12.59 -5.86
N ILE A 95 -20.36 -11.26 -5.76
CA ILE A 95 -20.43 -10.53 -4.49
C ILE A 95 -21.90 -10.41 -4.07
N GLY A 96 -22.44 -11.53 -3.58
CA GLY A 96 -23.85 -11.64 -3.20
C GLY A 96 -24.16 -11.21 -1.77
N PHE A 97 -25.41 -10.84 -1.55
CA PHE A 97 -25.95 -10.54 -0.22
C PHE A 97 -27.40 -11.03 -0.09
N SER A 98 -27.81 -11.23 1.15
CA SER A 98 -29.22 -11.46 1.52
C SER A 98 -29.68 -10.35 2.46
N ALA A 99 -30.92 -9.89 2.32
CA ALA A 99 -31.49 -8.86 3.20
C ALA A 99 -32.90 -9.19 3.67
N ILE A 100 -33.27 -8.63 4.82
CA ILE A 100 -34.61 -8.75 5.39
C ILE A 100 -34.98 -7.43 6.10
N GLY A 101 -36.26 -7.06 6.10
CA GLY A 101 -36.73 -5.93 6.90
C GLY A 101 -36.45 -6.12 8.38
N ARG A 102 -35.83 -5.14 9.05
CA ARG A 102 -35.49 -5.19 10.48
C ARG A 102 -36.71 -5.45 11.36
N LEU A 103 -37.84 -4.81 11.06
CA LEU A 103 -39.10 -5.06 11.76
C LEU A 103 -39.51 -6.53 11.65
N LYS A 104 -39.42 -7.09 10.43
CA LYS A 104 -39.81 -8.46 10.16
C LYS A 104 -38.90 -9.47 10.86
N LEU A 105 -37.58 -9.22 10.85
CA LEU A 105 -36.60 -9.99 11.62
C LEU A 105 -36.96 -10.03 13.11
N LEU A 106 -37.23 -8.86 13.71
CA LEU A 106 -37.62 -8.78 15.13
C LEU A 106 -38.90 -9.55 15.41
N GLN A 107 -39.94 -9.38 14.58
CA GLN A 107 -41.21 -10.11 14.74
C GLN A 107 -41.03 -11.63 14.71
N LEU A 108 -40.17 -12.15 13.83
CA LEU A 108 -39.89 -13.58 13.72
C LEU A 108 -39.11 -14.10 14.94
N LEU A 109 -38.10 -13.35 15.40
CA LEU A 109 -37.36 -13.70 16.63
C LEU A 109 -38.24 -13.61 17.89
N GLU A 110 -39.12 -12.60 17.98
CA GLU A 110 -40.09 -12.48 19.08
C GLU A 110 -41.07 -13.65 19.12
N ALA A 111 -41.61 -14.03 17.95
CA ALA A 111 -42.50 -15.18 17.83
C ALA A 111 -41.78 -16.46 18.27
N ARG A 112 -40.56 -16.67 17.79
CA ARG A 112 -39.74 -17.83 18.15
C ARG A 112 -39.41 -17.89 19.64
N ALA A 113 -39.05 -16.75 20.25
CA ALA A 113 -38.80 -16.66 21.67
C ALA A 113 -40.07 -16.95 22.50
N ALA A 114 -41.23 -16.45 22.08
CA ALA A 114 -42.50 -16.71 22.73
C ALA A 114 -42.90 -18.20 22.64
N ASP A 115 -42.72 -18.85 21.49
CA ASP A 115 -42.97 -20.29 21.29
C ASP A 115 -42.11 -21.17 22.21
N LEU A 116 -40.90 -20.70 22.56
CA LEU A 116 -39.99 -21.36 23.51
C LEU A 116 -40.26 -20.99 24.99
N GLY A 117 -41.31 -20.19 25.24
CA GLY A 117 -41.73 -19.77 26.58
C GLY A 117 -40.85 -18.71 27.23
N VAL A 118 -40.12 -17.90 26.44
CA VAL A 118 -39.36 -16.75 26.97
C VAL A 118 -40.33 -15.68 27.46
N ASN A 119 -40.12 -15.17 28.69
CA ASN A 119 -40.87 -14.04 29.19
C ASN A 119 -40.26 -12.71 28.71
N ILE A 120 -40.98 -11.97 27.88
CA ILE A 120 -40.55 -10.67 27.34
C ILE A 120 -41.44 -9.56 27.94
N THR A 121 -40.82 -8.61 28.61
CA THR A 121 -41.49 -7.43 29.19
C THR A 121 -41.09 -6.18 28.41
N TYR A 122 -42.06 -5.51 27.80
CA TYR A 122 -41.88 -4.22 27.11
C TYR A 122 -42.21 -3.04 28.04
N ASP A 123 -41.94 -1.82 27.58
CA ASP A 123 -42.26 -0.58 28.29
C ASP A 123 -41.64 -0.52 29.70
N ARG A 124 -40.49 -1.17 29.89
CA ARG A 124 -39.80 -1.26 31.18
C ARG A 124 -38.34 -0.82 31.04
N ALA A 125 -38.09 0.44 31.42
CA ALA A 125 -36.73 0.95 31.56
C ALA A 125 -36.04 0.34 32.80
N ILE A 126 -34.74 0.07 32.67
CA ILE A 126 -33.87 -0.32 33.78
C ILE A 126 -32.90 0.83 34.02
N ASP A 127 -32.92 1.39 35.23
CA ASP A 127 -31.99 2.47 35.62
C ASP A 127 -30.74 1.92 36.32
N ASP A 128 -30.88 0.78 36.99
CA ASP A 128 -29.83 0.13 37.77
C ASP A 128 -29.89 -1.39 37.56
N PRO A 129 -29.00 -1.96 36.73
CA PRO A 129 -28.95 -3.38 36.45
C PRO A 129 -28.73 -4.25 37.70
N ASP A 130 -28.06 -3.73 38.74
CA ASP A 130 -27.73 -4.54 39.92
C ASP A 130 -28.94 -4.89 40.78
N LYS A 131 -30.06 -4.17 40.61
CA LYS A 131 -31.35 -4.48 41.24
C LYS A 131 -32.01 -5.74 40.65
N LEU A 132 -31.54 -6.23 39.50
CA LEU A 132 -32.08 -7.45 38.90
C LEU A 132 -31.64 -8.69 39.71
N LYS A 133 -32.63 -9.52 40.04
CA LYS A 133 -32.44 -10.78 40.79
C LYS A 133 -32.08 -11.93 39.84
N ALA A 134 -30.94 -11.80 39.17
CA ALA A 134 -30.41 -12.77 38.21
C ALA A 134 -28.98 -13.22 38.58
N ASP A 135 -28.65 -14.44 38.16
CA ASP A 135 -27.31 -15.02 38.26
C ASP A 135 -26.42 -14.52 37.10
N VAL A 136 -27.02 -14.17 35.96
CA VAL A 136 -26.37 -13.51 34.81
C VAL A 136 -27.23 -12.33 34.34
N ILE A 137 -26.61 -11.17 34.14
CA ILE A 137 -27.24 -9.97 33.56
C ILE A 137 -26.57 -9.70 32.21
N ILE A 138 -27.34 -9.72 31.13
CA ILE A 138 -26.85 -9.56 29.76
C ILE A 138 -27.29 -8.19 29.23
N GLY A 139 -26.34 -7.32 28.88
CA GLY A 139 -26.57 -6.08 28.16
C GLY A 139 -26.58 -6.30 26.65
N ALA A 140 -27.76 -6.21 26.06
CA ALA A 140 -28.03 -6.37 24.63
C ALA A 140 -28.86 -5.20 24.05
N ASP A 141 -28.83 -4.06 24.74
CA ASP A 141 -29.59 -2.83 24.49
C ASP A 141 -28.83 -1.80 23.62
N GLY A 142 -27.81 -2.30 22.91
CA GLY A 142 -27.09 -1.58 21.85
C GLY A 142 -26.18 -0.47 22.35
N LEU A 143 -25.91 0.51 21.48
CA LEU A 143 -24.93 1.57 21.73
C LEU A 143 -25.17 2.30 23.06
N ASN A 144 -26.41 2.48 23.50
CA ASN A 144 -26.74 3.20 24.73
C ASN A 144 -26.85 2.28 25.97
N SER A 145 -26.14 1.15 25.97
CA SER A 145 -26.29 0.11 26.98
C SER A 145 -26.26 0.63 28.41
N VAL A 146 -27.31 0.33 29.17
CA VAL A 146 -27.39 0.64 30.60
C VAL A 146 -26.40 -0.21 31.39
N VAL A 147 -26.24 -1.49 31.04
CA VAL A 147 -25.27 -2.39 31.69
C VAL A 147 -23.86 -1.85 31.57
N ARG A 148 -23.46 -1.45 30.35
CA ARG A 148 -22.14 -0.88 30.13
C ARG A 148 -21.92 0.42 30.92
N ARG A 149 -22.89 1.34 30.88
CA ARG A 149 -22.79 2.64 31.55
C ARG A 149 -22.82 2.55 33.08
N ALA A 150 -23.55 1.59 33.63
CA ALA A 150 -23.60 1.36 35.08
C ALA A 150 -22.26 0.85 35.64
N ASN A 151 -21.40 0.25 34.81
CA ASN A 151 -20.11 -0.30 35.21
C ASN A 151 -19.00 -0.03 34.17
N GLU A 152 -18.78 1.24 33.83
CA GLU A 152 -17.79 1.61 32.80
C GLU A 152 -16.38 1.14 33.15
N ALA A 153 -15.98 1.19 34.43
CA ALA A 153 -14.67 0.69 34.87
C ALA A 153 -14.50 -0.81 34.59
N GLY A 154 -15.54 -1.62 34.79
CA GLY A 154 -15.50 -3.06 34.57
C GLY A 154 -15.39 -3.47 33.10
N PHE A 155 -15.96 -2.68 32.18
CA PHE A 155 -15.97 -2.95 30.74
C PHE A 155 -14.90 -2.19 29.95
N SER A 156 -14.39 -1.09 30.51
CA SER A 156 -13.36 -0.23 29.91
C SER A 156 -13.68 0.16 28.46
N PRO A 157 -14.78 0.92 28.22
CA PRO A 157 -15.17 1.33 26.88
C PRO A 157 -14.29 2.45 26.33
N THR A 158 -14.03 2.40 25.03
CA THR A 158 -13.51 3.51 24.23
C THR A 158 -14.54 3.84 23.16
N ILE A 159 -14.88 5.13 23.00
CA ILE A 159 -15.82 5.62 21.99
C ILE A 159 -15.17 6.77 21.25
N ASP A 160 -14.93 6.56 19.96
CA ASP A 160 -14.57 7.62 19.00
C ASP A 160 -15.67 7.77 17.94
N HIS A 161 -15.46 8.63 16.95
CA HIS A 161 -16.38 8.81 15.82
C HIS A 161 -15.61 8.79 14.50
N PHE A 162 -16.27 8.37 13.41
CA PHE A 162 -15.82 8.66 12.05
C PHE A 162 -16.10 10.12 11.69
N THR A 163 -15.85 10.55 10.45
CA THR A 163 -16.05 11.97 10.06
C THR A 163 -17.29 12.18 9.22
N ASN A 164 -17.67 11.17 8.41
CA ASN A 164 -18.85 11.26 7.58
C ASN A 164 -20.15 11.31 8.39
N HIS A 165 -21.08 12.09 7.86
CA HIS A 165 -22.47 12.16 8.31
C HIS A 165 -23.29 11.22 7.43
N PHE A 166 -24.16 10.43 8.06
CA PHE A 166 -25.07 9.54 7.35
C PHE A 166 -26.51 9.68 7.86
N ALA A 167 -27.47 9.46 6.96
CA ALA A 167 -28.89 9.35 7.26
C ALA A 167 -29.45 8.06 6.66
N TRP A 168 -30.28 7.34 7.42
CA TRP A 168 -30.84 6.05 7.01
C TRP A 168 -32.32 6.20 6.70
N PHE A 169 -32.65 6.15 5.40
CA PHE A 169 -34.01 6.19 4.89
C PHE A 169 -34.47 4.81 4.38
N GLY A 170 -35.77 4.66 4.21
CA GLY A 170 -36.37 3.63 3.37
C GLY A 170 -36.68 4.21 2.00
N SER A 171 -37.03 3.35 1.05
CA SER A 171 -37.54 3.74 -0.26
C SER A 171 -38.73 2.84 -0.64
N ASP A 172 -39.72 3.44 -1.30
CA ASP A 172 -40.80 2.69 -1.97
C ASP A 172 -40.41 2.21 -3.39
N GLY A 173 -39.22 2.60 -3.87
CA GLY A 173 -38.56 2.01 -5.01
C GLY A 173 -37.86 0.69 -4.66
N VAL A 174 -37.71 -0.18 -5.66
CA VAL A 174 -37.07 -1.50 -5.52
C VAL A 174 -35.82 -1.54 -6.37
N PHE A 175 -34.68 -1.88 -5.73
CA PHE A 175 -33.39 -2.04 -6.40
C PHE A 175 -33.04 -3.52 -6.53
N ASP A 176 -32.53 -3.91 -7.71
CA ASP A 176 -32.28 -5.31 -8.06
C ASP A 176 -31.19 -5.97 -7.22
N THR A 177 -30.16 -5.20 -6.87
CA THR A 177 -28.97 -5.66 -6.15
C THR A 177 -28.55 -4.62 -5.11
N LEU A 178 -27.67 -5.03 -4.20
CA LEU A 178 -26.95 -4.06 -3.38
C LEU A 178 -26.11 -3.15 -4.27
N THR A 179 -26.39 -1.86 -4.17
CA THR A 179 -25.74 -0.85 -4.99
C THR A 179 -25.17 0.26 -4.11
N GLN A 180 -23.97 0.71 -4.45
CA GLN A 180 -23.45 2.00 -4.00
C GLN A 180 -23.55 2.97 -5.16
N SER A 181 -24.09 4.17 -4.94
CA SER A 181 -24.20 5.21 -5.97
C SER A 181 -23.51 6.47 -5.50
N PHE A 182 -22.44 6.83 -6.22
CA PHE A 182 -21.61 7.98 -5.94
C PHE A 182 -21.95 9.10 -6.91
N ILE A 183 -22.17 10.31 -6.38
CA ILE A 183 -22.52 11.48 -7.18
C ILE A 183 -21.64 12.67 -6.83
N HIS A 184 -21.38 13.52 -7.80
CA HIS A 184 -20.86 14.86 -7.58
C HIS A 184 -22.02 15.83 -7.39
N THR A 185 -21.98 16.62 -6.32
CA THR A 185 -22.89 17.75 -6.13
C THR A 185 -22.12 19.06 -6.22
N GLU A 186 -22.85 20.17 -6.28
CA GLU A 186 -22.33 21.53 -6.19
C GLU A 186 -21.54 21.82 -4.89
N HIS A 187 -21.67 20.98 -3.87
CA HIS A 187 -21.03 21.16 -2.56
C HIS A 187 -20.07 20.04 -2.16
N GLY A 188 -19.89 19.04 -3.02
CA GLY A 188 -18.94 17.96 -2.82
C GLY A 188 -19.52 16.59 -3.17
N PRO A 189 -18.74 15.53 -2.91
CA PRO A 189 -19.15 14.18 -3.24
C PRO A 189 -20.14 13.63 -2.20
N MET A 190 -21.11 12.82 -2.66
CA MET A 190 -22.07 12.11 -1.82
C MET A 190 -22.22 10.65 -2.28
N ASN A 191 -22.55 9.76 -1.34
CA ASN A 191 -22.81 8.34 -1.60
C ASN A 191 -24.20 7.94 -1.12
N ALA A 192 -24.88 7.07 -1.86
CA ALA A 192 -26.05 6.33 -1.41
C ALA A 192 -25.80 4.80 -1.46
N HIS A 193 -25.97 4.15 -0.32
CA HIS A 193 -26.01 2.70 -0.18
C HIS A 193 -27.46 2.21 -0.16
N HIS A 194 -27.85 1.43 -1.15
CA HIS A 194 -29.23 0.96 -1.28
C HIS A 194 -29.36 -0.50 -1.72
N TYR A 195 -30.44 -1.15 -1.27
CA TYR A 195 -30.78 -2.55 -1.56
C TYR A 195 -32.23 -2.85 -1.20
N ARG A 196 -32.87 -3.79 -1.91
CA ARG A 196 -34.18 -4.34 -1.50
C ARG A 196 -34.07 -5.22 -0.25
N TYR A 197 -35.06 -5.14 0.62
CA TYR A 197 -35.18 -6.02 1.80
C TYR A 197 -36.57 -6.65 1.94
N ALA A 198 -37.50 -6.25 1.06
CA ALA A 198 -38.81 -6.83 0.84
C ALA A 198 -39.22 -6.59 -0.63
N PRO A 199 -40.24 -7.29 -1.16
CA PRO A 199 -40.62 -7.19 -2.57
C PRO A 199 -41.02 -5.79 -3.04
N ASP A 200 -41.42 -4.91 -2.13
CA ASP A 200 -41.90 -3.55 -2.42
C ASP A 200 -41.16 -2.48 -1.61
N ARG A 201 -40.03 -2.80 -0.96
CA ARG A 201 -39.27 -1.85 -0.12
C ARG A 201 -37.77 -2.05 -0.18
N SER A 202 -37.07 -0.91 -0.14
CA SER A 202 -35.61 -0.86 -0.10
C SER A 202 -35.07 0.01 1.03
N THR A 203 -33.84 -0.29 1.44
CA THR A 203 -33.02 0.59 2.27
C THR A 203 -32.35 1.63 1.37
N PHE A 204 -32.22 2.87 1.85
CA PHE A 204 -31.48 3.93 1.20
C PHE A 204 -30.70 4.74 2.25
N ILE A 205 -29.40 4.51 2.39
CA ILE A 205 -28.52 5.19 3.34
C ILE A 205 -27.70 6.21 2.58
N VAL A 206 -27.83 7.50 2.93
CA VAL A 206 -27.05 8.58 2.34
C VAL A 206 -25.89 8.93 3.26
N GLU A 207 -24.72 9.18 2.69
CA GLU A 207 -23.49 9.51 3.41
C GLU A 207 -22.70 10.62 2.69
N CYS A 208 -22.16 11.57 3.45
CA CYS A 208 -21.29 12.63 2.94
C CYS A 208 -20.34 13.20 4.00
N GLY A 209 -19.29 13.87 3.55
CA GLY A 209 -18.33 14.54 4.43
C GLY A 209 -18.93 15.75 5.16
N PRO A 210 -18.32 16.19 6.29
CA PRO A 210 -18.86 17.26 7.13
C PRO A 210 -19.01 18.61 6.41
N GLN A 211 -18.13 18.91 5.45
CA GLN A 211 -18.21 20.13 4.66
C GLN A 211 -19.40 20.10 3.69
N THR A 212 -19.55 19.00 2.95
CA THR A 212 -20.71 18.77 2.06
C THR A 212 -22.01 18.81 2.84
N TRP A 213 -22.03 18.18 4.01
CA TRP A 213 -23.19 18.12 4.91
C TRP A 213 -23.65 19.51 5.35
N ALA A 214 -22.73 20.32 5.88
CA ALA A 214 -23.01 21.68 6.32
C ALA A 214 -23.40 22.61 5.15
N ALA A 215 -22.74 22.47 3.99
CA ALA A 215 -23.02 23.30 2.82
C ALA A 215 -24.42 23.06 2.24
N HIS A 216 -24.95 21.83 2.33
CA HIS A 216 -26.34 21.53 1.97
C HIS A 216 -27.35 21.93 3.06
N GLY A 217 -26.91 22.39 4.24
CA GLY A 217 -27.78 22.85 5.33
C GLY A 217 -28.48 21.74 6.10
N PHE A 218 -28.00 20.49 6.00
CA PHE A 218 -28.61 19.32 6.66
C PHE A 218 -28.56 19.39 8.20
N ASP A 219 -27.76 20.28 8.78
CA ASP A 219 -27.69 20.55 10.21
C ASP A 219 -28.93 21.27 10.75
N THR A 220 -29.68 21.94 9.88
CA THR A 220 -30.88 22.70 10.22
C THR A 220 -32.19 22.06 9.74
N MET A 221 -32.11 21.05 8.86
CA MET A 221 -33.26 20.35 8.31
C MET A 221 -33.80 19.30 9.29
N ASP A 222 -35.12 19.11 9.30
CA ASP A 222 -35.71 17.93 9.92
C ASP A 222 -35.58 16.69 9.02
N GLU A 223 -36.14 15.55 9.45
CA GLU A 223 -35.99 14.29 8.70
C GLU A 223 -36.75 14.28 7.37
N ASP A 224 -37.88 14.98 7.26
CA ASP A 224 -38.70 15.01 6.06
C ASP A 224 -38.10 15.98 5.03
N ASP A 225 -37.63 17.14 5.48
CA ASP A 225 -36.87 18.09 4.65
C ASP A 225 -35.58 17.45 4.13
N SER A 226 -34.86 16.72 5.00
CA SER A 226 -33.65 15.97 4.62
C SER A 226 -33.97 14.89 3.58
N ALA A 227 -35.07 14.15 3.76
CA ALA A 227 -35.50 13.12 2.81
C ALA A 227 -35.86 13.73 1.44
N ALA A 228 -36.57 14.85 1.40
CA ALA A 228 -36.89 15.54 0.16
C ALA A 228 -35.62 16.02 -0.57
N ARG A 229 -34.71 16.68 0.15
CA ARG A 229 -33.44 17.15 -0.42
C ARG A 229 -32.57 16.01 -0.94
N CYS A 230 -32.46 14.91 -0.19
CA CYS A 230 -31.76 13.72 -0.65
C CYS A 230 -32.43 13.08 -1.87
N ALA A 231 -33.76 13.08 -1.93
CA ALA A 231 -34.48 12.54 -3.08
C ALA A 231 -34.21 13.36 -4.36
N ASP A 232 -34.12 14.68 -4.25
CA ASP A 232 -33.74 15.55 -5.37
C ASP A 232 -32.30 15.30 -5.83
N LEU A 233 -31.35 15.25 -4.89
CA LEU A 233 -29.93 15.03 -5.17
C LEU A 233 -29.66 13.66 -5.83
N PHE A 234 -30.42 12.63 -5.42
CA PHE A 234 -30.32 11.27 -5.96
C PHE A 234 -31.47 10.92 -6.93
N SER A 235 -32.08 11.92 -7.57
CA SER A 235 -33.26 11.72 -8.44
C SER A 235 -33.01 10.72 -9.58
N ASP A 236 -31.83 10.76 -10.20
CA ASP A 236 -31.41 9.80 -11.24
C ASP A 236 -31.30 8.37 -10.71
N VAL A 237 -30.89 8.20 -9.44
CA VAL A 237 -30.77 6.89 -8.80
C VAL A 237 -32.15 6.37 -8.37
N LEU A 238 -33.00 7.25 -7.85
CA LEU A 238 -34.33 6.89 -7.33
C LEU A 238 -35.36 6.66 -8.43
N GLY A 239 -35.20 7.26 -9.62
CA GLY A 239 -36.13 7.09 -10.73
C GLY A 239 -37.57 7.51 -10.39
N GLY A 240 -37.75 8.47 -9.48
CA GLY A 240 -39.04 8.93 -8.97
C GLY A 240 -39.58 8.21 -7.73
N ALA A 241 -38.84 7.25 -7.17
CA ALA A 241 -39.14 6.67 -5.87
C ALA A 241 -39.01 7.69 -4.73
N ARG A 242 -39.81 7.53 -3.67
CA ARG A 242 -39.80 8.42 -2.50
C ARG A 242 -38.99 7.81 -1.37
N LEU A 243 -38.28 8.68 -0.66
CA LEU A 243 -37.63 8.33 0.59
C LEU A 243 -38.64 8.33 1.76
N VAL A 244 -38.52 7.33 2.63
CA VAL A 244 -39.38 7.12 3.79
C VAL A 244 -38.56 7.34 5.06
N THR A 245 -39.09 8.14 5.99
CA THR A 245 -38.44 8.49 7.26
C THR A 245 -38.86 7.54 8.40
N ASN A 246 -37.92 7.22 9.31
CA ASN A 246 -38.18 6.50 10.56
C ASN A 246 -37.06 6.81 11.58
N LYS A 247 -37.13 7.99 12.20
CA LYS A 247 -36.03 8.56 13.00
C LYS A 247 -34.73 8.65 12.19
N SER A 248 -34.87 9.13 10.95
CA SER A 248 -33.84 9.17 9.91
C SER A 248 -32.87 10.36 10.04
N ALA A 249 -32.70 10.88 11.25
CA ALA A 249 -31.78 11.99 11.54
C ALA A 249 -30.34 11.68 11.11
N TRP A 250 -29.65 12.70 10.62
CA TRP A 250 -28.22 12.67 10.31
C TRP A 250 -27.39 12.38 11.56
N ARG A 251 -26.42 11.47 11.43
CA ARG A 251 -25.55 11.03 12.52
C ARG A 251 -24.14 10.82 12.03
N VAL A 252 -23.19 10.88 12.95
CA VAL A 252 -21.83 10.41 12.74
C VAL A 252 -21.71 9.03 13.38
N PHE A 253 -21.11 8.08 12.66
CA PHE A 253 -21.04 6.71 13.15
C PHE A 253 -20.05 6.57 14.32
N PRO A 254 -20.48 6.05 15.49
CA PRO A 254 -19.62 5.88 16.65
C PRO A 254 -18.78 4.60 16.54
N ARG A 255 -17.53 4.68 16.99
CA ARG A 255 -16.58 3.57 17.11
C ARG A 255 -16.44 3.17 18.57
N LEU A 256 -17.37 2.35 19.03
CA LEU A 256 -17.31 1.74 20.37
C LEU A 256 -16.47 0.46 20.34
N TRP A 257 -15.58 0.33 21.32
CA TRP A 257 -14.96 -0.94 21.69
C TRP A 257 -14.80 -1.05 23.21
N CYS A 258 -15.24 -2.16 23.80
CA CYS A 258 -14.96 -2.50 25.20
C CYS A 258 -13.77 -3.45 25.28
N ALA A 259 -12.75 -3.09 26.09
CA ALA A 259 -11.59 -3.96 26.32
C ALA A 259 -11.95 -5.22 27.14
N ARG A 260 -13.06 -5.17 27.88
CA ARG A 260 -13.63 -6.29 28.64
C ARG A 260 -15.12 -6.38 28.38
N TRP A 261 -15.64 -7.59 28.20
CA TRP A 261 -17.06 -7.84 27.94
C TRP A 261 -17.78 -8.43 29.15
N VAL A 262 -17.03 -8.71 30.23
CA VAL A 262 -17.53 -9.33 31.46
C VAL A 262 -17.06 -8.55 32.68
N ALA A 263 -18.00 -8.24 33.57
CA ALA A 263 -17.77 -7.61 34.86
C ALA A 263 -18.62 -8.29 35.94
N GLY A 264 -18.02 -9.24 36.68
CA GLY A 264 -18.74 -10.05 37.67
C GLY A 264 -19.81 -10.91 37.01
N ARG A 265 -21.07 -10.72 37.41
CA ARG A 265 -22.24 -11.41 36.82
C ARG A 265 -22.84 -10.69 35.60
N GLN A 266 -22.27 -9.54 35.22
CA GLN A 266 -22.75 -8.74 34.09
C GLN A 266 -21.90 -9.04 32.85
N VAL A 267 -22.55 -9.17 31.69
CA VAL A 267 -21.92 -9.42 30.39
C VAL A 267 -22.59 -8.58 29.31
N ILE A 268 -21.83 -8.14 28.31
CA ILE A 268 -22.31 -7.32 27.19
C ILE A 268 -22.00 -7.99 25.85
N LEU A 269 -22.84 -7.73 24.84
CA LEU A 269 -22.70 -8.30 23.49
C LEU A 269 -23.27 -7.39 22.40
N GLY A 270 -22.87 -7.59 21.14
CA GLY A 270 -23.27 -6.74 20.02
C GLY A 270 -22.90 -5.27 20.23
N ASP A 271 -23.76 -4.35 19.78
CA ASP A 271 -23.55 -2.89 19.90
C ASP A 271 -23.43 -2.38 21.36
N ALA A 272 -23.72 -3.21 22.36
CA ALA A 272 -23.41 -2.88 23.75
C ALA A 272 -21.90 -3.00 24.05
N ALA A 273 -21.18 -3.87 23.34
CA ALA A 273 -19.76 -4.17 23.54
C ALA A 273 -18.84 -3.60 22.45
N HIS A 274 -19.30 -3.57 21.21
CA HIS A 274 -18.54 -3.04 20.07
C HIS A 274 -19.49 -2.67 18.94
N THR A 275 -19.12 -1.69 18.12
CA THR A 275 -19.91 -1.28 16.94
C THR A 275 -19.18 -1.63 15.65
N SER A 276 -19.93 -1.95 14.60
CA SER A 276 -19.36 -2.24 13.27
C SER A 276 -20.03 -1.39 12.20
N HIS A 277 -19.24 -0.61 11.44
CA HIS A 277 -19.75 0.22 10.36
C HIS A 277 -20.48 -0.62 9.30
N PHE A 278 -21.59 -0.10 8.78
CA PHE A 278 -22.43 -0.82 7.79
C PHE A 278 -21.71 -1.07 6.45
N SER A 279 -20.55 -0.44 6.22
CA SER A 279 -19.71 -0.68 5.03
C SER A 279 -19.33 -2.14 4.78
N ILE A 280 -19.39 -3.03 5.80
CA ILE A 280 -19.16 -4.48 5.61
C ILE A 280 -20.38 -5.35 5.98
N GLY A 281 -21.55 -4.73 6.21
CA GLY A 281 -22.81 -5.44 6.44
C GLY A 281 -22.79 -6.47 7.59
N SER A 282 -22.05 -6.20 8.67
CA SER A 282 -21.74 -7.23 9.69
C SER A 282 -22.27 -6.96 11.10
N GLY A 283 -22.91 -5.82 11.39
CA GLY A 283 -23.36 -5.47 12.74
C GLY A 283 -24.32 -6.49 13.37
N THR A 284 -25.44 -6.78 12.70
CA THR A 284 -26.43 -7.77 13.20
C THR A 284 -25.84 -9.17 13.27
N ARG A 285 -25.03 -9.57 12.28
CA ARG A 285 -24.33 -10.85 12.29
C ARG A 285 -23.42 -10.99 13.50
N LEU A 286 -22.54 -10.01 13.76
CA LEU A 286 -21.63 -10.04 14.89
C LEU A 286 -22.38 -10.15 16.22
N ALA A 287 -23.47 -9.40 16.37
CA ALA A 287 -24.30 -9.44 17.57
C ALA A 287 -24.92 -10.83 17.81
N MET A 288 -25.33 -11.54 16.75
CA MET A 288 -25.84 -12.92 16.85
C MET A 288 -24.72 -13.95 17.06
N GLU A 289 -23.54 -13.77 16.47
CA GLU A 289 -22.37 -14.61 16.74
C GLU A 289 -21.88 -14.46 18.19
N ASP A 290 -21.95 -13.26 18.76
CA ASP A 290 -21.64 -13.02 20.17
C ASP A 290 -22.65 -13.75 21.08
N ALA A 291 -23.94 -13.71 20.75
CA ALA A 291 -24.97 -14.47 21.44
C ALA A 291 -24.72 -15.99 21.41
N ILE A 292 -24.32 -16.54 20.25
CA ILE A 292 -23.93 -17.94 20.10
C ILE A 292 -22.77 -18.29 21.04
N ALA A 293 -21.69 -17.51 20.99
CA ALA A 293 -20.50 -17.77 21.79
C ALA A 293 -20.79 -17.69 23.30
N LEU A 294 -21.61 -16.73 23.73
CA LEU A 294 -21.99 -16.59 25.12
C LEU A 294 -22.80 -17.80 25.62
N VAL A 295 -23.83 -18.21 24.86
CA VAL A 295 -24.67 -19.35 25.27
C VAL A 295 -23.89 -20.66 25.23
N GLN A 296 -23.00 -20.85 24.25
CA GLN A 296 -22.11 -22.02 24.20
C GLN A 296 -21.20 -22.08 25.43
N ALA A 297 -20.61 -20.95 25.84
CA ALA A 297 -19.80 -20.90 27.04
C ALA A 297 -20.63 -21.20 28.29
N LEU A 298 -21.85 -20.66 28.42
CA LEU A 298 -22.76 -20.97 29.52
C LEU A 298 -23.19 -22.44 29.56
N ALA A 299 -23.32 -23.10 28.41
CA ALA A 299 -23.68 -24.51 28.32
C ALA A 299 -22.50 -25.45 28.62
N ALA A 300 -21.27 -25.04 28.27
CA ALA A 300 -20.07 -25.87 28.39
C ALA A 300 -19.48 -25.91 29.81
N HIS A 301 -19.84 -24.96 30.68
CA HIS A 301 -19.24 -24.80 32.01
C HIS A 301 -20.27 -24.94 33.14
N GLU A 302 -19.88 -25.54 34.26
CA GLU A 302 -20.81 -25.81 35.37
C GLU A 302 -21.15 -24.58 36.23
N ASP A 303 -20.27 -23.58 36.24
CA ASP A 303 -20.37 -22.33 36.99
C ASP A 303 -20.28 -21.09 36.07
N VAL A 304 -21.03 -20.05 36.44
CA VAL A 304 -21.16 -18.81 35.66
C VAL A 304 -19.83 -18.05 35.52
N PRO A 305 -19.04 -17.82 36.59
CA PRO A 305 -17.75 -17.12 36.46
C PRO A 305 -16.82 -17.75 35.42
N THR A 306 -16.66 -19.08 35.44
CA THR A 306 -15.83 -19.78 34.45
C THR A 306 -16.39 -19.65 33.04
N ALA A 307 -17.72 -19.78 32.87
CA ALA A 307 -18.38 -19.60 31.58
C ALA A 307 -18.14 -18.22 30.98
N LEU A 308 -18.32 -17.15 31.78
CA LEU A 308 -18.15 -15.79 31.31
C LEU A 308 -16.68 -15.48 30.98
N ALA A 309 -15.73 -16.00 31.77
CA ALA A 309 -14.31 -15.89 31.45
C ALA A 309 -13.98 -16.55 30.10
N ALA A 310 -14.50 -17.76 29.86
CA ALA A 310 -14.31 -18.47 28.59
C ALA A 310 -14.90 -17.70 27.39
N TYR A 311 -16.10 -17.11 27.53
CA TYR A 311 -16.70 -16.24 26.51
C TYR A 311 -15.78 -15.06 26.17
N GLN A 312 -15.25 -14.38 27.19
CA GLN A 312 -14.35 -13.25 26.98
C GLN A 312 -13.07 -13.67 26.24
N ASP A 313 -12.41 -14.72 26.71
CA ASP A 313 -11.09 -15.11 26.18
C ASP A 313 -11.17 -15.64 24.75
N THR A 314 -12.25 -16.34 24.41
CA THR A 314 -12.42 -16.97 23.10
C THR A 314 -13.04 -16.04 22.06
N ARG A 315 -14.06 -15.24 22.43
CA ARG A 315 -14.81 -14.44 21.46
C ARG A 315 -14.15 -13.10 21.16
N LEU A 316 -13.59 -12.44 22.16
CA LEU A 316 -13.05 -11.08 22.01
C LEU A 316 -11.98 -10.96 20.91
N PRO A 317 -10.98 -11.88 20.79
CA PRO A 317 -10.00 -11.80 19.71
C PRO A 317 -10.60 -11.98 18.30
N VAL A 318 -11.64 -12.80 18.17
CA VAL A 318 -12.32 -13.06 16.90
C VAL A 318 -13.12 -11.84 16.46
N ALA A 319 -13.90 -11.25 17.36
CA ALA A 319 -14.67 -10.05 17.09
C ALA A 319 -13.74 -8.85 16.76
N ARG A 320 -12.61 -8.71 17.47
CA ARG A 320 -11.64 -7.64 17.25
C ARG A 320 -11.11 -7.64 15.81
N LYS A 321 -10.83 -8.82 15.24
CA LYS A 321 -10.37 -8.94 13.85
C LYS A 321 -11.41 -8.40 12.86
N ILE A 322 -12.69 -8.70 13.07
CA ILE A 322 -13.77 -8.27 12.16
C ILE A 322 -14.05 -6.77 12.32
N VAL A 323 -14.10 -6.26 13.55
CA VAL A 323 -14.31 -4.83 13.83
C VAL A 323 -13.15 -3.99 13.29
N THR A 324 -11.91 -4.46 13.40
CA THR A 324 -10.74 -3.78 12.81
C THR A 324 -10.86 -3.65 11.29
N ALA A 325 -11.31 -4.71 10.61
CA ALA A 325 -11.56 -4.66 9.17
C ALA A 325 -12.74 -3.74 8.81
N ALA A 326 -13.79 -3.70 9.64
CA ALA A 326 -14.91 -2.76 9.47
C ALA A 326 -14.43 -1.31 9.58
N ASN A 327 -13.57 -1.02 10.55
CA ASN A 327 -13.00 0.31 10.75
C ASN A 327 -12.08 0.72 9.61
N THR A 328 -11.31 -0.22 9.06
CA THR A 328 -10.47 0.01 7.87
C THR A 328 -11.34 0.36 6.66
N SER A 329 -12.40 -0.42 6.44
CA SER A 329 -13.37 -0.16 5.37
C SER A 329 -14.12 1.17 5.57
N ALA A 330 -14.46 1.55 6.80
CA ALA A 330 -15.14 2.81 7.08
C ALA A 330 -14.23 4.04 6.82
N ARG A 331 -12.93 3.94 7.09
CA ARG A 331 -11.98 5.01 6.74
C ARG A 331 -11.87 5.25 5.24
N TRP A 332 -12.09 4.22 4.40
CA TRP A 332 -12.20 4.39 2.95
C TRP A 332 -13.41 5.27 2.58
N TYR A 333 -14.51 5.18 3.34
CA TYR A 333 -15.67 6.05 3.13
C TYR A 333 -15.37 7.49 3.57
N ASP A 334 -14.62 7.73 4.65
CA ASP A 334 -14.23 9.10 5.02
C ASP A 334 -13.46 9.84 3.89
N ASP A 335 -12.85 9.10 2.95
CA ASP A 335 -12.10 9.65 1.81
C ASP A 335 -12.64 9.22 0.42
N PHE A 336 -13.91 8.77 0.33
CA PHE A 336 -14.44 8.26 -0.94
C PHE A 336 -14.41 9.32 -2.06
N GLY A 337 -14.46 10.61 -1.70
CA GLY A 337 -14.36 11.72 -2.65
C GLY A 337 -13.05 11.76 -3.43
N ALA A 338 -11.93 11.45 -2.79
CA ALA A 338 -10.64 11.31 -3.47
C ALA A 338 -10.61 10.06 -4.34
N HIS A 339 -11.23 8.97 -3.88
CA HIS A 339 -11.33 7.73 -4.65
C HIS A 339 -12.19 7.89 -5.92
N MET A 340 -13.21 8.74 -5.91
CA MET A 340 -14.03 9.05 -7.10
C MET A 340 -13.27 9.72 -8.26
N GLN A 341 -11.99 10.08 -8.06
CA GLN A 341 -11.14 10.56 -9.16
C GLN A 341 -10.54 9.40 -9.99
N LEU A 342 -10.68 8.16 -9.50
CA LEU A 342 -10.19 6.97 -10.19
C LEU A 342 -11.14 6.56 -11.32
N PRO A 343 -10.63 5.96 -12.41
CA PRO A 343 -11.46 5.29 -13.39
C PRO A 343 -12.41 4.24 -12.74
N PRO A 344 -13.60 3.98 -13.30
CA PRO A 344 -14.60 3.13 -12.67
C PRO A 344 -14.09 1.74 -12.23
N LEU A 345 -13.24 1.10 -13.03
CA LEU A 345 -12.68 -0.23 -12.71
C LEU A 345 -11.67 -0.17 -11.55
N ASP A 346 -10.80 0.83 -11.51
CA ASP A 346 -9.85 1.06 -10.41
C ASP A 346 -10.59 1.41 -9.11
N PHE A 347 -11.60 2.26 -9.21
CA PHE A 347 -12.50 2.58 -8.11
C PHE A 347 -13.18 1.32 -7.56
N ALA A 348 -13.69 0.46 -8.45
CA ALA A 348 -14.37 -0.77 -8.08
C ALA A 348 -13.43 -1.79 -7.44
N TYR A 349 -12.20 -1.92 -7.93
CA TYR A 349 -11.18 -2.78 -7.34
C TYR A 349 -10.76 -2.27 -5.96
N GLY A 350 -10.53 -0.95 -5.82
CA GLY A 350 -10.26 -0.29 -4.55
C GLY A 350 -11.40 -0.50 -3.55
N TYR A 351 -12.64 -0.36 -4.00
CA TYR A 351 -13.82 -0.67 -3.18
C TYR A 351 -13.80 -2.14 -2.74
N LEU A 352 -13.67 -3.10 -3.66
CA LEU A 352 -13.66 -4.54 -3.37
C LEU A 352 -12.59 -4.93 -2.33
N THR A 353 -11.44 -4.26 -2.35
CA THR A 353 -10.28 -4.54 -1.50
C THR A 353 -10.18 -3.69 -0.23
N ARG A 354 -11.01 -2.66 -0.06
CA ARG A 354 -10.96 -1.64 1.03
C ARG A 354 -10.84 -2.15 2.46
N SER A 355 -11.33 -3.37 2.74
CA SER A 355 -11.29 -3.96 4.08
C SER A 355 -9.94 -4.61 4.43
N GLY A 356 -9.03 -4.73 3.46
CA GLY A 356 -7.77 -5.48 3.58
C GLY A 356 -7.94 -7.00 3.65
N ARG A 357 -9.18 -7.53 3.59
CA ARG A 357 -9.49 -8.97 3.68
C ARG A 357 -9.64 -9.66 2.34
N MET A 358 -9.67 -8.90 1.26
CA MET A 358 -9.82 -9.41 -0.10
C MET A 358 -8.44 -9.42 -0.77
N THR A 359 -7.85 -10.60 -0.90
CA THR A 359 -6.65 -10.78 -1.72
C THR A 359 -7.04 -10.86 -3.20
N PRO A 360 -6.13 -10.53 -4.14
CA PRO A 360 -6.40 -10.67 -5.58
C PRO A 360 -6.85 -12.08 -5.99
N ALA A 361 -6.20 -13.12 -5.46
CA ALA A 361 -6.58 -14.51 -5.70
C ALA A 361 -8.02 -14.81 -5.21
N ARG A 362 -8.40 -14.27 -4.04
CA ARG A 362 -9.76 -14.39 -3.53
C ARG A 362 -10.75 -13.61 -4.40
N ALA A 363 -10.37 -12.41 -4.87
CA ALA A 363 -11.18 -11.61 -5.76
C ALA A 363 -11.45 -12.34 -7.08
N ARG A 364 -10.43 -12.93 -7.74
CA ARG A 364 -10.62 -13.71 -8.98
C ARG A 364 -11.53 -14.92 -8.81
N ARG A 365 -11.51 -15.55 -7.63
CA ARG A 365 -12.41 -16.67 -7.32
C ARG A 365 -13.84 -16.23 -7.07
N LEU A 366 -14.04 -15.07 -6.45
CA LEU A 366 -15.39 -14.58 -6.09
C LEU A 366 -16.04 -13.78 -7.21
N ALA A 367 -15.28 -12.96 -7.92
CA ALA A 367 -15.70 -12.05 -8.98
C ALA A 367 -14.85 -12.25 -10.25
N PRO A 368 -14.88 -13.45 -10.88
CA PRO A 368 -14.02 -13.78 -12.01
C PRO A 368 -14.25 -12.88 -13.23
N ALA A 369 -15.49 -12.48 -13.53
CA ALA A 369 -15.77 -11.66 -14.70
C ALA A 369 -15.23 -10.22 -14.52
N PHE A 370 -15.51 -9.61 -13.36
CA PHE A 370 -14.96 -8.30 -13.00
C PHE A 370 -13.43 -8.31 -13.02
N MET A 371 -12.81 -9.32 -12.40
CA MET A 371 -11.35 -9.37 -12.34
C MET A 371 -10.71 -9.59 -13.72
N ALA A 372 -11.34 -10.35 -14.61
CA ALA A 372 -10.86 -10.50 -15.98
C ALA A 372 -10.91 -9.17 -16.75
N GLU A 373 -11.98 -8.40 -16.59
CA GLU A 373 -12.10 -7.05 -17.17
C GLU A 373 -11.05 -6.09 -16.58
N TYR A 374 -10.87 -6.11 -15.26
CA TYR A 374 -9.90 -5.28 -14.55
C TYR A 374 -8.44 -5.60 -14.94
N ASP A 375 -8.09 -6.88 -15.02
CA ASP A 375 -6.74 -7.30 -15.41
C ASP A 375 -6.45 -6.93 -16.88
N ALA A 376 -7.44 -7.07 -17.78
CA ALA A 376 -7.32 -6.64 -19.17
C ALA A 376 -7.12 -5.11 -19.30
N ALA A 377 -7.88 -4.32 -18.54
CA ALA A 377 -7.73 -2.87 -18.50
C ALA A 377 -6.37 -2.45 -17.92
N THR A 378 -5.91 -3.12 -16.86
CA THR A 378 -4.60 -2.88 -16.26
C THR A 378 -3.48 -3.13 -17.26
N LEU A 379 -3.53 -4.23 -18.02
CA LEU A 379 -2.55 -4.53 -19.07
C LEU A 379 -2.63 -3.55 -20.24
N ALA A 380 -3.83 -3.10 -20.62
CA ALA A 380 -3.97 -2.07 -21.64
C ALA A 380 -3.32 -0.74 -21.22
N ALA A 381 -3.35 -0.41 -19.93
CA ALA A 381 -2.71 0.78 -19.38
C ALA A 381 -1.17 0.73 -19.40
N THR A 382 -0.55 -0.44 -19.61
CA THR A 382 0.91 -0.54 -19.81
C THR A 382 1.35 -0.21 -21.23
N GLN A 383 0.43 0.17 -22.12
CA GLN A 383 0.80 0.59 -23.47
C GLN A 383 1.65 1.86 -23.44
N ASP A 384 2.71 1.84 -24.23
CA ASP A 384 3.65 2.94 -24.36
C ASP A 384 2.98 4.18 -24.96
N GLN A 385 3.03 5.29 -24.22
CA GLN A 385 2.50 6.58 -24.65
C GLN A 385 3.54 7.38 -25.46
N VAL A 386 4.80 6.95 -25.48
CA VAL A 386 5.85 7.61 -26.27
C VAL A 386 5.59 7.35 -27.75
N PRO A 387 5.44 8.40 -28.59
CA PRO A 387 5.25 8.25 -30.04
C PRO A 387 6.29 7.33 -30.66
N ALA A 388 5.90 6.56 -31.68
CA ALA A 388 6.78 5.58 -32.34
C ALA A 388 8.05 6.18 -32.98
N SER A 389 8.05 7.50 -33.25
CA SER A 389 9.22 8.25 -33.70
C SER A 389 9.29 9.56 -32.91
N LEU A 390 10.49 9.86 -32.43
CA LEU A 390 10.84 11.09 -31.73
C LEU A 390 12.07 11.70 -32.40
N PRO A 391 12.14 13.03 -32.57
CA PRO A 391 13.34 13.71 -33.04
C PRO A 391 14.61 13.33 -32.27
N GLY A 392 14.52 13.16 -30.95
CA GLY A 392 15.65 12.74 -30.13
C GLY A 392 16.15 11.33 -30.47
N SER A 393 15.24 10.37 -30.59
CA SER A 393 15.54 8.97 -30.94
C SER A 393 16.11 8.85 -32.36
N ASP A 394 15.54 9.58 -33.31
CA ASP A 394 16.04 9.66 -34.69
C ASP A 394 17.47 10.22 -34.73
N ALA A 395 17.78 11.23 -33.90
CA ALA A 395 19.09 11.87 -33.84
C ALA A 395 20.20 10.93 -33.34
N ILE A 396 19.87 9.96 -32.48
CA ILE A 396 20.81 8.92 -32.05
C ILE A 396 20.73 7.65 -32.91
N GLY A 397 19.76 7.57 -33.83
CA GLY A 397 19.53 6.42 -34.71
C GLY A 397 18.96 5.20 -33.97
N PHE A 398 18.08 5.41 -33.00
CA PHE A 398 17.44 4.34 -32.24
C PHE A 398 16.22 3.78 -33.00
N ASP A 399 16.17 2.47 -33.20
CA ASP A 399 15.03 1.77 -33.79
C ASP A 399 14.35 0.88 -32.74
N ARG A 400 13.23 1.36 -32.19
CA ARG A 400 12.45 0.64 -31.17
C ARG A 400 12.06 -0.77 -31.62
N ALA A 401 11.74 -0.95 -32.91
CA ALA A 401 11.26 -2.23 -33.43
C ALA A 401 12.34 -3.33 -33.45
N ALA A 402 13.62 -2.95 -33.44
CA ALA A 402 14.73 -3.89 -33.41
C ALA A 402 14.95 -4.56 -32.03
N HIS A 403 14.26 -4.08 -30.99
CA HIS A 403 14.48 -4.48 -29.59
C HIS A 403 13.30 -5.25 -29.00
N ALA A 404 12.94 -6.36 -29.66
CA ALA A 404 11.82 -7.22 -29.27
C ALA A 404 12.00 -7.89 -27.89
N ASN A 405 13.23 -8.24 -27.51
CA ASN A 405 13.54 -8.83 -26.21
C ASN A 405 14.89 -8.28 -25.68
N CYS A 406 14.87 -7.68 -24.49
CA CYS A 406 16.07 -7.10 -23.88
C CYS A 406 17.17 -8.11 -23.53
N SER A 407 16.90 -9.42 -23.56
CA SER A 407 17.91 -10.45 -23.31
C SER A 407 19.05 -10.45 -24.34
N ALA A 408 18.82 -9.88 -25.54
CA ALA A 408 19.86 -9.71 -26.56
C ALA A 408 21.10 -8.98 -26.02
N ILE A 409 20.93 -8.05 -25.06
CA ILE A 409 22.03 -7.34 -24.39
C ILE A 409 23.07 -8.30 -23.80
N LEU A 410 22.62 -9.43 -23.25
CA LEU A 410 23.52 -10.49 -22.78
C LEU A 410 23.80 -11.50 -23.89
N TRP A 411 22.78 -12.02 -24.56
CA TRP A 411 22.88 -13.17 -25.47
C TRP A 411 23.75 -12.93 -26.70
N ASP A 412 23.80 -11.71 -27.23
CA ASP A 412 24.62 -11.37 -28.41
C ASP A 412 26.12 -11.56 -28.14
N ASN A 413 26.53 -11.58 -26.86
CA ASN A 413 27.92 -11.83 -26.49
C ASN A 413 28.38 -13.28 -26.72
N LEU A 414 27.45 -14.24 -26.92
CA LEU A 414 27.83 -15.59 -27.38
C LEU A 414 28.55 -15.54 -28.73
N GLN A 415 28.13 -14.63 -29.61
CA GLN A 415 28.74 -14.43 -30.92
C GLN A 415 29.91 -13.44 -30.84
N ARG A 416 29.78 -12.40 -30.00
CA ARG A 416 30.78 -11.31 -29.90
C ARG A 416 32.06 -11.73 -29.19
N ASN A 417 31.97 -12.28 -27.97
CA ASN A 417 33.11 -12.52 -27.09
C ASN A 417 32.80 -13.52 -25.93
N PRO A 418 32.42 -14.77 -26.22
CA PRO A 418 31.89 -15.72 -25.22
C PRO A 418 32.86 -16.05 -24.08
N HIS A 419 34.17 -16.01 -24.32
CA HIS A 419 35.20 -16.36 -23.34
C HIS A 419 35.75 -15.17 -22.55
N LYS A 420 35.24 -13.95 -22.83
CA LYS A 420 35.62 -12.78 -22.04
C LYS A 420 34.90 -12.80 -20.70
N LEU A 421 35.56 -12.31 -19.65
CA LEU A 421 34.94 -12.09 -18.35
C LEU A 421 33.79 -11.08 -18.48
N ALA A 422 32.58 -11.54 -18.20
CA ALA A 422 31.42 -10.68 -18.05
C ALA A 422 31.43 -10.03 -16.66
N ILE A 423 31.75 -10.83 -15.61
CA ILE A 423 31.68 -10.41 -14.22
C ILE A 423 32.97 -10.79 -13.48
N ILE A 424 33.45 -9.87 -12.65
CA ILE A 424 34.44 -10.12 -11.60
C ILE A 424 33.72 -9.94 -10.26
N CYS A 425 33.70 -10.99 -9.43
CA CYS A 425 33.04 -10.96 -8.12
C CYS A 425 33.84 -11.77 -7.10
N LYS A 426 34.05 -11.22 -5.89
CA LYS A 426 34.71 -11.94 -4.80
C LYS A 426 34.00 -11.67 -3.48
N THR A 427 33.43 -12.71 -2.88
CA THR A 427 32.89 -12.72 -1.52
C THR A 427 33.94 -13.31 -0.57
N GLY A 428 33.95 -12.88 0.69
CA GLY A 428 34.69 -13.56 1.78
C GLY A 428 34.07 -14.91 2.19
N ILE A 429 33.10 -15.42 1.41
CA ILE A 429 32.25 -16.58 1.69
C ILE A 429 32.18 -17.40 0.38
N GLY A 430 33.10 -18.35 0.17
CA GLY A 430 33.07 -19.32 -0.92
C GLY A 430 33.37 -18.82 -2.35
N GLU A 431 33.67 -19.76 -3.26
CA GLU A 431 33.96 -19.52 -4.68
C GLU A 431 32.67 -19.16 -5.45
N MET A 432 32.37 -17.87 -5.63
CA MET A 432 31.41 -17.46 -6.68
C MET A 432 32.10 -17.13 -8.02
N GLY A 433 33.43 -16.93 -7.99
CA GLY A 433 34.30 -16.86 -9.17
C GLY A 433 34.06 -15.68 -10.10
N ASP A 434 35.06 -15.38 -10.92
CA ASP A 434 34.88 -14.56 -12.11
C ASP A 434 34.11 -15.39 -13.15
N VAL A 435 33.17 -14.78 -13.88
CA VAL A 435 32.26 -15.48 -14.79
C VAL A 435 32.41 -14.94 -16.20
N THR A 436 32.62 -15.82 -17.17
CA THR A 436 32.65 -15.46 -18.60
C THR A 436 31.24 -15.24 -19.16
N TYR A 437 31.12 -14.58 -20.31
CA TYR A 437 29.83 -14.42 -20.98
C TYR A 437 29.14 -15.76 -21.28
N ALA A 438 29.88 -16.77 -21.74
CA ALA A 438 29.32 -18.10 -22.03
C ALA A 438 28.76 -18.78 -20.76
N GLU A 439 29.48 -18.70 -19.64
CA GLU A 439 29.03 -19.28 -18.37
C GLU A 439 27.82 -18.52 -17.81
N LEU A 440 27.84 -17.19 -17.85
CA LEU A 440 26.72 -16.37 -17.38
C LEU A 440 25.45 -16.64 -18.20
N ILE A 441 25.57 -16.82 -19.52
CA ILE A 441 24.46 -17.12 -20.42
C ILE A 441 23.92 -18.54 -20.18
N ALA A 442 24.80 -19.51 -19.92
CA ALA A 442 24.39 -20.86 -19.54
C ALA A 442 23.60 -20.86 -18.22
N GLN A 443 24.07 -20.11 -17.21
CA GLN A 443 23.33 -19.94 -15.94
C GLN A 443 22.00 -19.21 -16.15
N ALA A 444 21.96 -18.17 -16.98
CA ALA A 444 20.73 -17.47 -17.32
C ALA A 444 19.71 -18.39 -18.01
N ALA A 445 20.17 -19.27 -18.90
CA ALA A 445 19.31 -20.28 -19.52
C ALA A 445 18.71 -21.24 -18.48
N GLN A 446 19.49 -21.69 -17.49
CA GLN A 446 18.98 -22.54 -16.41
C GLN A 446 17.90 -21.83 -15.60
N TRP A 447 18.12 -20.57 -15.21
CA TRP A 447 17.12 -19.78 -14.50
C TRP A 447 15.82 -19.65 -15.28
N GLY A 448 15.89 -19.28 -16.56
CA GLY A 448 14.69 -19.16 -17.39
C GLY A 448 13.94 -20.48 -17.55
N ASN A 449 14.65 -21.59 -17.76
CA ASN A 449 14.04 -22.93 -17.81
C ASN A 449 13.42 -23.34 -16.45
N ALA A 450 14.07 -23.01 -15.33
CA ALA A 450 13.53 -23.28 -14.00
C ALA A 450 12.21 -22.53 -13.76
N PHE A 451 12.14 -21.26 -14.15
CA PHE A 451 10.91 -20.47 -14.08
C PHE A 451 9.78 -21.04 -14.94
N ILE A 452 10.10 -21.50 -16.16
CA ILE A 452 9.14 -22.21 -17.03
C ILE A 452 8.67 -23.51 -16.36
N ALA A 453 9.59 -24.29 -15.80
CA ALA A 453 9.29 -25.56 -15.13
C ALA A 453 8.44 -25.38 -13.87
N ALA A 454 8.61 -24.26 -13.16
CA ALA A 454 7.77 -23.87 -12.02
C ALA A 454 6.36 -23.38 -12.45
N GLY A 455 6.07 -23.35 -13.75
CA GLY A 455 4.75 -23.08 -14.32
C GLY A 455 4.38 -21.61 -14.39
N LEU A 456 5.37 -20.70 -14.35
CA LEU A 456 5.12 -19.28 -14.61
C LEU A 456 4.61 -19.07 -16.04
N GLN A 457 3.73 -18.09 -16.20
CA GLN A 457 3.19 -17.64 -17.48
C GLN A 457 3.86 -16.34 -17.90
N ARG A 458 3.91 -16.07 -19.21
CA ARG A 458 4.47 -14.82 -19.74
C ARG A 458 3.82 -13.61 -19.07
N GLY A 459 4.63 -12.64 -18.64
CA GLY A 459 4.16 -11.47 -17.88
C GLY A 459 4.03 -11.70 -16.37
N ASP A 460 4.27 -12.91 -15.86
CA ASP A 460 4.36 -13.16 -14.41
C ASP A 460 5.57 -12.43 -13.82
N ARG A 461 5.38 -11.87 -12.63
CA ARG A 461 6.39 -11.09 -11.91
C ARG A 461 7.22 -11.99 -11.00
N ILE A 462 8.52 -11.68 -10.88
CA ILE A 462 9.44 -12.39 -10.00
C ILE A 462 10.23 -11.37 -9.16
N PRO A 463 9.87 -11.14 -7.88
CA PRO A 463 10.57 -10.21 -7.02
C PRO A 463 11.97 -10.72 -6.69
N PHE A 464 12.94 -9.82 -6.85
CA PHE A 464 14.36 -10.07 -6.63
C PHE A 464 14.80 -9.28 -5.40
N PHE A 465 14.99 -9.99 -4.29
CA PHE A 465 15.57 -9.46 -3.06
C PHE A 465 17.01 -9.97 -2.91
N LEU A 466 17.84 -9.59 -3.90
CA LEU A 466 19.16 -10.15 -4.16
C LEU A 466 20.28 -9.12 -3.97
N ASP A 467 21.47 -9.56 -3.57
CA ASP A 467 22.68 -8.72 -3.56
C ASP A 467 23.42 -8.79 -4.91
N ASP A 468 24.43 -7.93 -5.07
CA ASP A 468 25.20 -7.83 -6.31
C ASP A 468 26.18 -9.02 -6.43
N THR A 469 25.66 -10.14 -6.93
CA THR A 469 26.40 -11.38 -7.24
C THR A 469 26.08 -11.86 -8.67
N PRO A 470 26.85 -12.80 -9.28
CA PRO A 470 26.58 -13.30 -10.63
C PRO A 470 25.18 -13.92 -10.81
N SER A 471 24.59 -14.46 -9.75
CA SER A 471 23.23 -15.02 -9.76
C SER A 471 22.17 -13.98 -10.12
N TYR A 472 22.37 -12.71 -9.77
CA TYR A 472 21.42 -11.62 -10.06
C TYR A 472 21.25 -11.39 -11.57
N PRO A 473 22.29 -11.04 -12.37
CA PRO A 473 22.14 -10.90 -13.81
C PRO A 473 21.76 -12.22 -14.49
N ALA A 474 22.23 -13.37 -14.02
CA ALA A 474 21.82 -14.67 -14.58
C ALA A 474 20.30 -14.86 -14.47
N ALA A 475 19.74 -14.70 -13.27
CA ALA A 475 18.30 -14.81 -13.04
C ALA A 475 17.51 -13.76 -13.82
N PHE A 476 18.00 -12.51 -13.85
CA PHE A 476 17.35 -11.41 -14.57
C PHE A 476 17.22 -11.74 -16.07
N PHE A 477 18.34 -12.10 -16.70
CA PHE A 477 18.39 -12.36 -18.12
C PHE A 477 17.65 -13.65 -18.51
N GLY A 478 17.68 -14.67 -17.64
CA GLY A 478 16.86 -15.86 -17.77
C GLY A 478 15.37 -15.57 -17.76
N ALA A 479 14.93 -14.72 -16.81
CA ALA A 479 13.53 -14.32 -16.69
C ALA A 479 13.05 -13.55 -17.93
N VAL A 480 13.75 -12.48 -18.33
CA VAL A 480 13.30 -11.65 -19.46
C VAL A 480 13.40 -12.39 -20.80
N ARG A 481 14.35 -13.31 -20.97
CA ARG A 481 14.41 -14.17 -22.16
C ARG A 481 13.22 -15.11 -22.25
N ALA A 482 12.77 -15.65 -21.11
CA ALA A 482 11.58 -16.49 -21.04
C ALA A 482 10.27 -15.70 -21.06
N GLY A 483 10.32 -14.36 -21.08
CA GLY A 483 9.15 -13.48 -21.12
C GLY A 483 8.52 -13.21 -19.75
N PHE A 484 9.26 -13.43 -18.67
CA PHE A 484 8.86 -13.08 -17.30
C PHE A 484 9.39 -11.70 -16.90
N VAL A 485 8.82 -11.13 -15.84
CA VAL A 485 9.06 -9.75 -15.41
C VAL A 485 9.76 -9.74 -14.05
N PRO A 486 11.10 -9.74 -13.99
CA PRO A 486 11.82 -9.55 -12.73
C PRO A 486 11.49 -8.18 -12.11
N VAL A 487 11.30 -8.15 -10.80
CA VAL A 487 10.98 -6.94 -10.03
C VAL A 487 12.12 -6.65 -9.07
N LEU A 488 12.90 -5.61 -9.35
CA LEU A 488 14.15 -5.34 -8.67
C LEU A 488 13.90 -4.61 -7.35
N LEU A 489 14.02 -5.31 -6.22
CA LEU A 489 13.70 -4.78 -4.90
C LEU A 489 14.94 -4.31 -4.15
N ASN A 490 14.78 -3.22 -3.39
CA ASN A 490 15.81 -2.71 -2.50
C ASN A 490 15.97 -3.63 -1.29
N THR A 491 17.17 -4.15 -1.07
CA THR A 491 17.48 -5.10 0.03
C THR A 491 17.41 -4.47 1.43
N GLN A 492 17.21 -3.16 1.54
CA GLN A 492 16.99 -2.45 2.81
C GLN A 492 15.50 -2.24 3.13
N THR A 493 14.59 -2.80 2.34
CA THR A 493 13.14 -2.62 2.51
C THR A 493 12.64 -3.27 3.81
N ASN A 494 11.81 -2.55 4.57
CA ASN A 494 11.20 -3.09 5.80
C ASN A 494 10.09 -4.11 5.50
N ALA A 495 9.69 -4.89 6.52
CA ALA A 495 8.73 -5.98 6.37
C ALA A 495 7.36 -5.52 5.82
N ASP A 496 6.83 -4.39 6.28
CA ASP A 496 5.52 -3.90 5.84
C ASP A 496 5.52 -3.49 4.37
N THR A 497 6.59 -2.83 3.92
CA THR A 497 6.74 -2.44 2.52
C THR A 497 6.99 -3.66 1.63
N LEU A 498 7.78 -4.63 2.10
CA LEU A 498 8.02 -5.88 1.39
C LEU A 498 6.71 -6.70 1.25
N SER A 499 5.90 -6.78 2.30
CA SER A 499 4.57 -7.39 2.27
C SER A 499 3.67 -6.74 1.22
N TYR A 500 3.73 -5.40 1.11
CA TYR A 500 3.04 -4.69 0.04
C TYR A 500 3.56 -5.07 -1.35
N PHE A 501 4.89 -5.14 -1.57
CA PHE A 501 5.45 -5.54 -2.87
C PHE A 501 5.00 -6.95 -3.26
N LEU A 502 5.00 -7.91 -2.33
CA LEU A 502 4.51 -9.26 -2.62
C LEU A 502 3.02 -9.28 -2.98
N GLY A 503 2.22 -8.42 -2.33
CA GLY A 503 0.80 -8.27 -2.64
C GLY A 503 0.53 -7.58 -3.99
N ASP A 504 1.30 -6.55 -4.33
CA ASP A 504 1.15 -5.74 -5.54
C ASP A 504 1.65 -6.47 -6.80
N THR A 505 2.75 -7.21 -6.67
CA THR A 505 3.30 -8.04 -7.76
C THR A 505 2.47 -9.28 -8.03
N GLU A 506 1.74 -9.79 -7.04
CA GLU A 506 1.05 -11.09 -7.07
C GLU A 506 1.96 -12.25 -7.50
N ALA A 507 3.25 -12.14 -7.18
CA ALA A 507 4.24 -13.10 -7.61
C ALA A 507 4.05 -14.47 -6.95
N ARG A 508 4.24 -15.53 -7.74
CA ARG A 508 4.24 -16.92 -7.27
C ARG A 508 5.62 -17.38 -6.81
N ILE A 509 6.68 -16.76 -7.32
CA ILE A 509 8.06 -17.07 -6.98
C ILE A 509 8.76 -15.80 -6.55
N VAL A 510 9.53 -15.86 -5.46
CA VAL A 510 10.43 -14.79 -5.03
C VAL A 510 11.85 -15.34 -4.90
N LEU A 511 12.84 -14.55 -5.35
CA LEU A 511 14.25 -14.85 -5.12
C LEU A 511 14.76 -14.01 -3.95
N CYS A 512 15.41 -14.66 -2.99
CA CYS A 512 15.97 -13.99 -1.82
C CYS A 512 17.43 -14.40 -1.63
N GLU A 513 18.31 -13.43 -1.41
CA GLU A 513 19.67 -13.70 -0.96
C GLU A 513 19.63 -14.41 0.40
N ALA A 514 20.47 -15.42 0.62
CA ALA A 514 20.52 -16.16 1.88
C ALA A 514 20.71 -15.23 3.10
N ALA A 515 21.50 -14.17 2.95
CA ALA A 515 21.75 -13.18 3.99
C ALA A 515 20.51 -12.37 4.42
N PHE A 516 19.45 -12.36 3.61
CA PHE A 516 18.26 -11.55 3.82
C PHE A 516 16.99 -12.38 4.11
N LEU A 517 17.12 -13.70 4.26
CA LEU A 517 16.00 -14.63 4.41
C LEU A 517 15.08 -14.28 5.58
N SER A 518 15.62 -13.76 6.68
CA SER A 518 14.86 -13.31 7.85
C SER A 518 13.88 -12.16 7.58
N SER A 519 13.98 -11.50 6.41
CA SER A 519 13.03 -10.46 5.97
C SER A 519 11.67 -11.04 5.54
N PHE A 520 11.57 -12.36 5.36
CA PHE A 520 10.38 -13.07 4.88
C PHE A 520 9.77 -13.99 5.97
N PRO A 521 9.13 -13.44 7.02
CA PRO A 521 8.50 -14.26 8.03
C PRO A 521 7.34 -15.10 7.44
N PRO A 522 7.07 -16.32 7.95
CA PRO A 522 6.05 -17.22 7.40
C PRO A 522 4.66 -16.60 7.25
N ASP A 523 4.25 -15.77 8.21
CA ASP A 523 2.95 -15.08 8.18
C ASP A 523 2.83 -14.10 7.01
N MET A 524 3.94 -13.48 6.57
CA MET A 524 3.94 -12.61 5.39
C MET A 524 3.72 -13.43 4.12
N LEU A 525 4.48 -14.50 3.94
CA LEU A 525 4.37 -15.39 2.78
C LEU A 525 2.95 -15.99 2.69
N ALA A 526 2.40 -16.47 3.82
CA ALA A 526 1.06 -17.04 3.89
C ALA A 526 -0.09 -16.06 3.54
N ARG A 527 0.17 -14.74 3.59
CA ARG A 527 -0.78 -13.69 3.19
C ARG A 527 -0.59 -13.22 1.74
N SER A 528 0.46 -13.68 1.07
CA SER A 528 0.81 -13.32 -0.30
C SER A 528 0.38 -14.39 -1.31
N SER A 529 0.75 -14.19 -2.58
CA SER A 529 0.60 -15.18 -3.66
C SER A 529 1.83 -16.07 -3.85
N VAL A 530 2.87 -15.90 -3.03
CA VAL A 530 4.13 -16.65 -3.14
C VAL A 530 3.89 -18.11 -2.80
N GLU A 531 4.22 -18.99 -3.75
CA GLU A 531 4.20 -20.44 -3.61
C GLU A 531 5.61 -20.99 -3.33
N GLN A 532 6.65 -20.31 -3.85
CA GLN A 532 8.04 -20.72 -3.71
C GLN A 532 8.93 -19.51 -3.38
N LEU A 533 9.70 -19.62 -2.31
CA LEU A 533 10.85 -18.74 -2.05
C LEU A 533 12.12 -19.52 -2.37
N VAL A 534 12.91 -18.98 -3.29
CA VAL A 534 14.20 -19.56 -3.70
C VAL A 534 15.32 -18.79 -3.01
N VAL A 535 16.10 -19.50 -2.21
CA VAL A 535 17.27 -18.98 -1.48
C VAL A 535 18.49 -19.01 -2.41
N VAL A 536 19.03 -17.83 -2.69
CA VAL A 536 20.14 -17.61 -3.62
C VAL A 536 21.45 -17.51 -2.83
N ASN A 537 22.53 -18.08 -3.38
CA ASN A 537 23.89 -18.09 -2.82
C ASN A 537 24.00 -18.61 -1.37
N GLY A 538 23.16 -19.58 -0.98
CA GLY A 538 23.24 -20.25 0.31
C GLY A 538 22.27 -21.43 0.39
N ASP A 539 22.27 -22.11 1.53
CA ASP A 539 21.38 -23.24 1.80
C ASP A 539 19.97 -22.76 2.14
N ALA A 540 18.97 -23.57 1.79
CA ALA A 540 17.61 -23.39 2.30
C ALA A 540 17.54 -23.69 3.81
N ASP A 541 16.58 -23.08 4.50
CA ASP A 541 16.30 -23.34 5.91
C ASP A 541 15.30 -24.50 6.10
N GLU A 542 14.92 -24.75 7.36
CA GLU A 542 13.95 -25.80 7.72
C GLU A 542 12.48 -25.42 7.42
N ASP A 543 12.21 -24.19 6.96
CA ASP A 543 10.87 -23.65 6.75
C ASP A 543 10.28 -24.03 5.36
N GLY A 544 10.95 -24.94 4.63
CA GLY A 544 10.47 -25.46 3.35
C GLY A 544 10.81 -24.58 2.14
N HIS A 545 11.73 -23.64 2.29
CA HIS A 545 12.30 -22.88 1.18
C HIS A 545 13.15 -23.77 0.25
N ILE A 546 13.38 -23.32 -0.98
CA ILE A 546 14.13 -24.10 -2.00
C ILE A 546 15.49 -23.45 -2.21
N SER A 547 16.58 -24.23 -2.19
CA SER A 547 17.91 -23.70 -2.50
C SER A 547 18.04 -23.40 -3.99
N GLN A 548 18.88 -22.44 -4.37
CA GLN A 548 19.19 -22.17 -5.78
C GLN A 548 19.70 -23.42 -6.50
N GLN A 549 20.50 -24.25 -5.83
CA GLN A 549 21.02 -25.48 -6.43
C GLN A 549 19.88 -26.44 -6.80
N ASP A 550 18.92 -26.64 -5.90
CA ASP A 550 17.79 -27.54 -6.14
C ASP A 550 16.81 -26.96 -7.17
N PHE A 551 16.58 -25.64 -7.14
CA PHE A 551 15.70 -24.96 -8.09
C PHE A 551 16.23 -25.05 -9.53
N LEU A 552 17.55 -25.00 -9.71
CA LEU A 552 18.21 -25.07 -11.02
C LEU A 552 18.62 -26.49 -11.43
N ALA A 553 18.42 -27.49 -10.56
CA ALA A 553 18.83 -28.86 -10.81
C ALA A 553 18.23 -29.39 -12.12
N ASP A 554 19.07 -30.05 -12.93
CA ASP A 554 18.73 -30.66 -14.21
C ASP A 554 18.15 -29.71 -15.29
N GLN A 555 18.18 -28.39 -15.08
CA GLN A 555 17.69 -27.43 -16.06
C GLN A 555 18.67 -27.29 -17.25
N PRO A 556 18.17 -27.19 -18.50
CA PRO A 556 19.02 -27.02 -19.68
C PRO A 556 19.86 -25.75 -19.64
N LEU A 557 21.07 -25.82 -20.20
CA LEU A 557 22.01 -24.70 -20.35
C LEU A 557 21.73 -23.84 -21.59
N THR A 558 20.64 -24.12 -22.31
CA THR A 558 20.18 -23.36 -23.47
C THR A 558 18.72 -22.99 -23.28
N LEU A 559 18.34 -21.81 -23.76
CA LEU A 559 16.99 -21.28 -23.64
C LEU A 559 16.61 -20.58 -24.94
N ASP A 560 15.44 -20.89 -25.47
CA ASP A 560 14.89 -20.17 -26.62
C ASP A 560 14.37 -18.80 -26.17
N CYS A 561 14.42 -17.82 -27.08
CA CYS A 561 13.90 -16.49 -26.79
C CYS A 561 12.37 -16.51 -26.90
N ALA A 562 11.67 -16.00 -25.88
CA ALA A 562 10.23 -15.81 -25.95
C ALA A 562 9.88 -14.79 -27.04
N ASP A 563 8.71 -14.96 -27.66
CA ASP A 563 8.18 -14.09 -28.71
C ASP A 563 7.59 -12.79 -28.13
N THR A 564 8.44 -11.99 -27.48
CA THR A 564 8.10 -10.68 -26.93
C THR A 564 8.18 -9.59 -27.99
N THR A 565 7.52 -8.47 -27.74
CA THR A 565 7.57 -7.25 -28.54
C THR A 565 8.25 -6.14 -27.73
N PRO A 566 8.71 -5.06 -28.39
CA PRO A 566 9.29 -3.92 -27.68
C PRO A 566 8.38 -3.32 -26.61
N GLY A 567 7.06 -3.43 -26.77
CA GLY A 567 6.05 -2.89 -25.87
C GLY A 567 5.61 -3.83 -24.74
N ASP A 568 6.15 -5.04 -24.67
CA ASP A 568 5.90 -5.93 -23.54
C ASP A 568 6.71 -5.51 -22.31
N MET A 569 6.13 -5.75 -21.12
CA MET A 569 6.81 -5.54 -19.85
C MET A 569 8.07 -6.41 -19.77
N ALA A 570 9.20 -5.78 -19.45
CA ALA A 570 10.47 -6.46 -19.27
C ALA A 570 10.82 -6.60 -17.79
N PHE A 571 10.75 -5.54 -17.00
CA PHE A 571 11.09 -5.58 -15.58
C PHE A 571 10.48 -4.39 -14.84
N TRP A 572 10.38 -4.50 -13.51
CA TRP A 572 9.88 -3.41 -12.68
C TRP A 572 10.90 -2.94 -11.65
N MET A 573 10.71 -1.70 -11.19
CA MET A 573 11.38 -1.12 -10.03
C MET A 573 10.35 -0.37 -9.19
N TYR A 574 10.59 -0.17 -7.88
CA TYR A 574 9.70 0.64 -7.05
C TYR A 574 10.32 2.01 -6.71
N SER A 575 9.51 3.07 -6.77
CA SER A 575 9.89 4.40 -6.25
C SER A 575 8.99 4.86 -5.11
N SER A 576 9.60 5.40 -4.03
CA SER A 576 8.89 6.09 -2.95
C SER A 576 8.39 7.44 -3.45
N GLY A 577 7.08 7.70 -3.37
CA GLY A 577 6.48 9.00 -3.72
C GLY A 577 6.25 9.89 -2.51
N THR A 578 5.75 11.11 -2.76
CA THR A 578 5.29 12.07 -1.73
C THR A 578 4.19 11.47 -0.88
N THR A 579 3.08 11.03 -1.45
CA THR A 579 1.91 10.61 -0.67
C THR A 579 1.52 9.18 -1.03
N GLY A 580 1.92 8.20 -0.23
CA GLY A 580 1.37 6.83 -0.31
C GLY A 580 2.42 5.72 -0.48
N ARG A 581 1.90 4.51 -0.72
CA ARG A 581 2.73 3.31 -0.91
C ARG A 581 3.63 3.46 -2.15
N PRO A 582 4.81 2.82 -2.20
CA PRO A 582 5.70 2.91 -3.35
C PRO A 582 5.00 2.47 -4.65
N LYS A 583 5.45 3.02 -5.77
CA LYS A 583 4.81 2.85 -7.09
C LYS A 583 5.61 1.86 -7.93
N GLY A 584 4.97 0.82 -8.46
CA GLY A 584 5.60 -0.15 -9.35
C GLY A 584 5.82 0.46 -10.73
N ILE A 585 7.05 0.81 -11.06
CA ILE A 585 7.44 1.40 -12.34
C ILE A 585 7.70 0.28 -13.33
N VAL A 586 6.94 0.29 -14.42
CA VAL A 586 7.04 -0.73 -15.47
C VAL A 586 8.06 -0.28 -16.50
N HIS A 587 9.04 -1.12 -16.85
CA HIS A 587 9.94 -0.91 -17.97
C HIS A 587 9.68 -1.93 -19.09
N LEU A 588 9.88 -1.49 -20.33
CA LEU A 588 9.62 -2.26 -21.53
C LEU A 588 10.92 -2.82 -22.12
N HIS A 589 10.84 -3.80 -23.02
CA HIS A 589 12.02 -4.51 -23.52
C HIS A 589 13.02 -3.62 -24.28
N HIS A 590 12.59 -2.48 -24.81
CA HIS A 590 13.48 -1.59 -25.55
C HIS A 590 14.21 -0.55 -24.68
N ASP A 591 13.75 -0.29 -23.45
CA ASP A 591 14.25 0.77 -22.58
C ASP A 591 15.75 0.64 -22.26
N MET A 592 16.22 -0.61 -22.04
CA MET A 592 17.64 -0.89 -21.76
C MET A 592 18.53 -0.56 -22.96
N ALA A 593 18.08 -0.88 -24.17
CA ALA A 593 18.83 -0.56 -25.38
C ALA A 593 18.84 0.95 -25.65
N TYR A 594 17.73 1.63 -25.35
CA TYR A 594 17.65 3.08 -25.51
C TYR A 594 18.60 3.83 -24.55
N THR A 595 18.60 3.47 -23.27
CA THR A 595 19.52 4.09 -22.28
C THR A 595 20.99 3.81 -22.60
N GLN A 596 21.28 2.64 -23.17
CA GLN A 596 22.60 2.33 -23.68
C GLN A 596 23.00 3.21 -24.86
N GLN A 597 22.13 3.37 -25.85
CA GLN A 597 22.45 4.11 -27.08
C GLN A 597 22.52 5.61 -26.85
N SER A 598 21.71 6.13 -25.93
CA SER A 598 21.76 7.53 -25.47
C SER A 598 22.95 7.74 -24.53
N TYR A 599 22.90 7.24 -23.30
CA TYR A 599 23.90 7.57 -22.29
C TYR A 599 25.19 6.76 -22.43
N GLY A 600 25.10 5.43 -22.51
CA GLY A 600 26.27 4.54 -22.56
C GLY A 600 27.20 4.84 -23.74
N ARG A 601 26.62 5.04 -24.93
CA ARG A 601 27.39 5.34 -26.15
C ARG A 601 27.76 6.82 -26.28
N GLN A 602 26.81 7.75 -26.13
CA GLN A 602 27.06 9.17 -26.46
C GLN A 602 27.79 9.92 -25.34
N VAL A 603 27.61 9.51 -24.08
CA VAL A 603 28.20 10.22 -22.93
C VAL A 603 29.40 9.45 -22.37
N LEU A 604 29.24 8.17 -22.03
CA LEU A 604 30.35 7.39 -21.45
C LEU A 604 31.40 7.00 -22.49
N GLY A 605 30.97 6.84 -23.75
CA GLY A 605 31.80 6.24 -24.81
C GLY A 605 32.29 4.87 -24.38
N ILE A 606 31.40 4.05 -23.80
CA ILE A 606 31.76 2.71 -23.33
C ILE A 606 32.15 1.81 -24.50
N THR A 607 33.18 1.01 -24.30
CA THR A 607 33.73 0.07 -25.26
C THR A 607 33.82 -1.32 -24.66
N ALA A 608 34.05 -2.33 -25.51
CA ALA A 608 34.27 -3.68 -25.03
C ALA A 608 35.44 -3.74 -24.03
N ASP A 609 36.50 -2.95 -24.17
CA ASP A 609 37.69 -3.06 -23.31
C ASP A 609 37.53 -2.45 -21.90
N ASP A 610 36.39 -1.83 -21.64
CA ASP A 610 36.13 -1.21 -20.34
C ASP A 610 35.86 -2.24 -19.23
N ILE A 611 36.19 -1.82 -18.01
CA ILE A 611 35.82 -2.49 -16.77
C ILE A 611 35.00 -1.50 -15.94
N CYS A 612 33.72 -1.82 -15.74
CA CYS A 612 32.77 -1.00 -15.00
C CYS A 612 32.76 -1.41 -13.53
N PHE A 613 32.91 -0.45 -12.62
CA PHE A 613 32.69 -0.67 -11.20
C PHE A 613 31.69 0.35 -10.66
N SER A 614 30.47 -0.12 -10.39
CA SER A 614 29.40 0.66 -9.78
C SER A 614 29.27 0.29 -8.31
N VAL A 615 29.33 1.29 -7.44
CA VAL A 615 29.00 1.12 -6.02
C VAL A 615 27.48 1.23 -5.76
N PRO A 616 26.71 2.06 -6.50
CA PRO A 616 25.26 1.94 -6.53
C PRO A 616 24.82 0.54 -6.98
N LYS A 617 23.97 -0.09 -6.16
CA LYS A 617 23.51 -1.48 -6.31
C LYS A 617 22.60 -1.69 -7.51
N ILE A 618 22.54 -2.93 -8.01
CA ILE A 618 21.79 -3.30 -9.22
C ILE A 618 20.29 -2.99 -9.10
N PHE A 619 19.69 -3.06 -7.91
CA PHE A 619 18.27 -2.75 -7.73
C PHE A 619 17.93 -1.26 -7.89
N PHE A 620 18.92 -0.36 -7.99
CA PHE A 620 18.69 1.03 -8.38
C PHE A 620 18.87 1.18 -9.89
N ALA A 621 17.97 1.92 -10.56
CA ALA A 621 18.03 2.16 -12.00
C ALA A 621 19.42 2.63 -12.50
N TYR A 622 20.08 3.51 -11.73
CA TYR A 622 21.45 3.93 -12.00
C TYR A 622 22.45 2.76 -11.96
N GLY A 623 22.45 1.97 -10.86
CA GLY A 623 23.34 0.82 -10.70
C GLY A 623 23.03 -0.32 -11.68
N PHE A 624 21.76 -0.56 -12.00
CA PHE A 624 21.32 -1.48 -13.05
C PHE A 624 21.95 -1.13 -14.39
N GLY A 625 21.88 0.16 -14.78
CA GLY A 625 22.52 0.65 -15.99
C GLY A 625 24.02 0.38 -16.01
N ASN A 626 24.70 0.82 -14.95
CA ASN A 626 26.16 0.83 -14.82
C ASN A 626 26.78 -0.56 -14.72
N SER A 627 26.14 -1.47 -13.98
CA SER A 627 26.66 -2.82 -13.69
C SER A 627 26.20 -3.87 -14.69
N ILE A 628 25.07 -3.68 -15.36
CA ILE A 628 24.45 -4.70 -16.19
C ILE A 628 24.29 -4.22 -17.62
N THR A 629 23.40 -3.24 -17.86
CA THR A 629 22.95 -2.94 -19.23
C THR A 629 24.08 -2.40 -20.11
N PHE A 630 24.85 -1.43 -19.61
CA PHE A 630 25.90 -0.78 -20.38
C PHE A 630 27.07 -1.72 -20.66
N PRO A 631 27.71 -2.37 -19.65
CA PRO A 631 28.84 -3.24 -19.94
C PRO A 631 28.44 -4.40 -20.87
N PHE A 632 27.30 -5.06 -20.64
CA PHE A 632 26.95 -6.24 -21.42
C PHE A 632 26.58 -5.90 -22.87
N SER A 633 25.97 -4.73 -23.09
CA SER A 633 25.59 -4.28 -24.43
C SER A 633 26.76 -4.19 -25.41
N VAL A 634 27.98 -3.91 -24.91
CA VAL A 634 29.20 -3.79 -25.72
C VAL A 634 30.22 -4.90 -25.46
N GLY A 635 29.93 -5.84 -24.54
CA GLY A 635 30.84 -6.93 -24.18
C GLY A 635 31.98 -6.51 -23.24
N ALA A 636 31.75 -5.50 -22.40
CA ALA A 636 32.68 -5.06 -21.35
C ALA A 636 32.61 -5.93 -20.10
N THR A 637 33.48 -5.70 -19.12
CA THR A 637 33.48 -6.44 -17.86
C THR A 637 32.84 -5.60 -16.75
N SER A 638 32.07 -6.23 -15.86
CA SER A 638 31.45 -5.61 -14.70
C SER A 638 32.07 -6.14 -13.40
N VAL A 639 32.36 -5.25 -12.45
CA VAL A 639 32.84 -5.61 -11.11
C VAL A 639 31.65 -5.50 -10.15
N LEU A 640 31.29 -6.61 -9.53
CA LEU A 640 30.22 -6.66 -8.54
C LEU A 640 30.81 -6.74 -7.13
N LEU A 641 30.25 -5.95 -6.21
CA LEU A 641 30.64 -5.91 -4.81
C LEU A 641 29.42 -6.17 -3.92
N PRO A 642 29.24 -7.40 -3.42
CA PRO A 642 28.15 -7.73 -2.51
C PRO A 642 28.39 -7.13 -1.12
N GLY A 643 27.31 -7.01 -0.35
CA GLY A 643 27.31 -6.45 0.99
C GLY A 643 27.35 -4.92 1.00
N ARG A 644 27.49 -4.36 2.20
CA ARG A 644 27.57 -2.91 2.37
C ARG A 644 28.96 -2.42 1.94
N PRO A 645 29.06 -1.49 0.98
CA PRO A 645 30.35 -0.99 0.54
C PRO A 645 30.95 -0.04 1.60
N ASP A 646 32.23 -0.23 1.92
CA ASP A 646 33.03 0.68 2.75
C ASP A 646 34.25 1.20 1.95
N PRO A 647 34.81 2.38 2.31
CA PRO A 647 35.91 2.99 1.54
C PRO A 647 37.13 2.10 1.33
N ALA A 648 37.55 1.32 2.33
CA ALA A 648 38.76 0.49 2.23
C ALA A 648 38.53 -0.65 1.22
N THR A 649 37.40 -1.34 1.33
CA THR A 649 37.02 -2.41 0.39
C THR A 649 36.88 -1.88 -1.05
N ILE A 650 36.39 -0.66 -1.22
CA ILE A 650 36.25 -0.01 -2.54
C ILE A 650 37.63 0.28 -3.13
N PHE A 651 38.55 0.88 -2.36
CA PHE A 651 39.92 1.15 -2.83
C PHE A 651 40.66 -0.14 -3.18
N ASP A 652 40.61 -1.16 -2.31
CA ASP A 652 41.22 -2.46 -2.56
C ASP A 652 40.64 -3.13 -3.83
N THR A 653 39.38 -2.86 -4.14
CA THR A 653 38.73 -3.33 -5.38
C THR A 653 39.17 -2.55 -6.61
N ILE A 654 39.31 -1.23 -6.50
CA ILE A 654 39.84 -0.40 -7.59
C ILE A 654 41.27 -0.82 -7.95
N GLU A 655 42.17 -0.97 -6.96
CA GLU A 655 43.57 -1.32 -7.18
C GLU A 655 43.72 -2.72 -7.82
N ARG A 656 42.89 -3.67 -7.38
CA ARG A 656 42.88 -5.04 -7.88
C ARG A 656 42.28 -5.16 -9.27
N CYS A 657 41.07 -4.65 -9.46
CA CYS A 657 40.28 -4.86 -10.68
C CYS A 657 40.56 -3.83 -11.76
N ARG A 658 41.21 -2.71 -11.40
CA ARG A 658 41.61 -1.62 -12.29
C ARG A 658 40.47 -1.12 -13.19
N PRO A 659 39.31 -0.72 -12.62
CA PRO A 659 38.16 -0.28 -13.41
C PRO A 659 38.47 0.96 -14.24
N SER A 660 38.02 0.98 -15.48
CA SER A 660 38.13 2.15 -16.35
C SER A 660 36.98 3.14 -16.14
N LEU A 661 35.79 2.63 -15.78
CA LEU A 661 34.59 3.41 -15.48
C LEU A 661 34.20 3.20 -14.02
N PHE A 662 34.14 4.28 -13.24
CA PHE A 662 33.76 4.24 -11.84
C PHE A 662 32.48 5.05 -11.60
N PHE A 663 31.50 4.45 -10.92
CA PHE A 663 30.20 5.07 -10.68
C PHE A 663 29.89 5.18 -9.19
N GLY A 664 29.52 6.39 -8.78
CA GLY A 664 29.26 6.72 -7.38
C GLY A 664 28.12 7.72 -7.18
N LEU A 665 27.78 7.93 -5.91
CA LEU A 665 26.90 9.01 -5.45
C LEU A 665 27.75 10.08 -4.74
N PRO A 666 27.29 11.33 -4.60
CA PRO A 666 28.05 12.36 -3.88
C PRO A 666 28.51 11.96 -2.48
N THR A 667 27.65 11.26 -1.73
CA THR A 667 27.97 10.75 -0.38
C THR A 667 29.12 9.73 -0.40
N LEU A 668 29.23 8.92 -1.45
CA LEU A 668 30.33 7.99 -1.62
C LEU A 668 31.63 8.73 -1.93
N TYR A 669 31.62 9.66 -2.88
CA TYR A 669 32.81 10.45 -3.21
C TYR A 669 33.33 11.21 -1.98
N THR A 670 32.41 11.72 -1.16
CA THR A 670 32.75 12.34 0.13
C THR A 670 33.47 11.37 1.05
N ALA A 671 32.94 10.15 1.21
CA ALA A 671 33.51 9.12 2.07
C ALA A 671 34.89 8.65 1.56
N LEU A 672 35.08 8.51 0.25
CA LEU A 672 36.36 8.13 -0.36
C LEU A 672 37.40 9.23 -0.20
N CYS A 673 37.05 10.49 -0.47
CA CYS A 673 37.98 11.61 -0.33
C CYS A 673 38.40 11.85 1.13
N SER A 674 37.51 11.56 2.08
CA SER A 674 37.75 11.73 3.51
C SER A 674 38.43 10.54 4.19
N ALA A 675 38.66 9.43 3.47
CA ALA A 675 39.20 8.21 4.06
C ALA A 675 40.70 8.32 4.33
N ASP A 676 41.14 7.77 5.47
CA ASP A 676 42.56 7.70 5.82
C ASP A 676 43.36 6.93 4.75
N GLY A 677 44.44 7.54 4.27
CA GLY A 677 45.31 6.94 3.26
C GLY A 677 44.78 6.99 1.83
N ALA A 678 43.67 7.68 1.54
CA ALA A 678 43.13 7.82 0.18
C ALA A 678 44.16 8.30 -0.85
N GLY A 679 45.02 9.27 -0.48
CA GLY A 679 46.08 9.80 -1.35
C GLY A 679 47.22 8.82 -1.67
N ALA A 680 47.29 7.67 -0.99
CA ALA A 680 48.26 6.62 -1.27
C ALA A 680 47.72 5.50 -2.17
N ARG A 681 46.42 5.53 -2.51
CA ARG A 681 45.75 4.51 -3.32
C ARG A 681 45.97 4.74 -4.81
N ASP A 682 46.11 3.68 -5.59
CA ASP A 682 46.24 3.77 -7.06
C ASP A 682 44.87 3.83 -7.76
N LEU A 683 44.48 5.02 -8.19
CA LEU A 683 43.24 5.26 -8.96
C LEU A 683 43.51 5.45 -10.47
N SER A 684 44.73 5.23 -10.94
CA SER A 684 45.17 5.58 -12.31
C SER A 684 44.45 4.83 -13.44
N SER A 685 43.78 3.73 -13.12
CA SER A 685 43.00 2.95 -14.09
C SER A 685 41.71 3.65 -14.53
N ILE A 686 41.16 4.53 -13.68
CA ILE A 686 39.85 5.15 -13.91
C ILE A 686 40.00 6.28 -14.93
N ARG A 687 39.47 6.06 -16.14
CA ARG A 687 39.44 7.09 -17.20
C ARG A 687 38.24 8.04 -17.08
N ARG A 688 37.18 7.62 -16.40
CA ARG A 688 35.95 8.41 -16.16
C ARG A 688 35.33 8.02 -14.82
N SER A 689 34.91 9.03 -14.08
CA SER A 689 34.11 8.90 -12.88
C SER A 689 32.75 9.55 -13.12
N VAL A 690 31.67 8.96 -12.64
CA VAL A 690 30.32 9.50 -12.78
C VAL A 690 29.67 9.63 -11.41
N SER A 691 29.05 10.78 -11.16
CA SER A 691 28.25 11.06 -9.97
C SER A 691 26.81 11.31 -10.38
N ALA A 692 25.85 10.68 -9.73
CA ALA A 692 24.45 10.89 -10.03
C ALA A 692 23.58 10.95 -8.77
N ALA A 693 22.28 11.13 -9.00
CA ALA A 693 21.23 11.31 -8.01
C ALA A 693 21.23 12.68 -7.31
N GLU A 694 22.35 13.18 -6.82
CA GLU A 694 22.41 14.47 -6.11
C GLU A 694 23.48 15.39 -6.70
N THR A 695 23.36 16.68 -6.42
CA THR A 695 24.40 17.67 -6.75
C THR A 695 25.66 17.37 -5.94
N LEU A 696 26.80 17.36 -6.61
CA LEU A 696 28.10 17.22 -5.96
C LEU A 696 28.63 18.59 -5.54
N SER A 697 29.26 18.69 -4.36
CA SER A 697 29.89 19.94 -3.96
C SER A 697 31.23 20.15 -4.68
N GLN A 698 31.56 21.42 -4.92
CA GLN A 698 32.82 21.82 -5.57
C GLN A 698 34.05 21.26 -4.83
N ASP A 699 34.04 21.31 -3.49
CA ASP A 699 35.14 20.81 -2.67
C ASP A 699 35.39 19.31 -2.88
N ILE A 700 34.32 18.51 -2.97
CA ILE A 700 34.44 17.07 -3.21
C ILE A 700 34.82 16.78 -4.66
N TYR A 701 34.33 17.56 -5.61
CA TYR A 701 34.75 17.48 -7.01
C TYR A 701 36.27 17.71 -7.15
N ASP A 702 36.79 18.77 -6.52
CA ASP A 702 38.21 19.11 -6.58
C ASP A 702 39.08 18.12 -5.79
N ALA A 703 38.60 17.63 -4.64
CA ALA A 703 39.27 16.58 -3.87
C ALA A 703 39.41 15.28 -4.67
N TRP A 704 38.33 14.82 -5.30
CA TRP A 704 38.36 13.63 -6.16
C TRP A 704 39.27 13.83 -7.36
N LYS A 705 39.22 15.01 -7.99
CA LYS A 705 40.12 15.38 -9.09
C LYS A 705 41.59 15.34 -8.67
N GLY A 706 41.91 15.72 -7.43
CA GLY A 706 43.24 15.58 -6.86
C GLY A 706 43.70 14.12 -6.72
N LEU A 707 42.79 13.19 -6.43
CA LEU A 707 43.08 11.77 -6.26
C LEU A 707 43.12 11.00 -7.60
N CYS A 708 42.18 11.27 -8.49
CA CYS A 708 41.93 10.49 -9.71
C CYS A 708 42.45 11.18 -11.00
N GLY A 709 42.81 12.47 -10.93
CA GLY A 709 43.27 13.28 -12.07
C GLY A 709 42.16 13.97 -12.88
N HIS A 710 40.90 13.58 -12.69
CA HIS A 710 39.70 14.20 -13.26
C HIS A 710 38.57 14.22 -12.23
N GLY A 711 37.67 15.18 -12.34
CA GLY A 711 36.48 15.24 -11.48
C GLY A 711 35.37 14.34 -12.03
N PRO A 712 34.42 13.90 -11.19
CA PRO A 712 33.32 13.07 -11.66
C PRO A 712 32.35 13.88 -12.54
N THR A 713 31.88 13.27 -13.62
CA THR A 713 30.82 13.81 -14.47
C THR A 713 29.48 13.70 -13.74
N GLU A 714 28.88 14.85 -13.39
CA GLU A 714 27.57 14.90 -12.73
C GLU A 714 26.44 14.64 -13.73
N GLY A 715 25.44 13.86 -13.33
CA GLY A 715 24.21 13.64 -14.10
C GLY A 715 22.98 13.41 -13.24
N LEU A 716 21.81 13.66 -13.83
CA LEU A 716 20.51 13.45 -13.23
C LEU A 716 19.69 12.45 -14.06
N GLY A 717 19.13 11.48 -13.35
CA GLY A 717 18.19 10.51 -13.88
C GLY A 717 17.03 10.28 -12.92
N SER A 718 16.08 9.45 -13.34
CA SER A 718 14.98 8.96 -12.53
C SER A 718 14.73 7.49 -12.82
N THR A 719 14.02 6.81 -11.91
CA THR A 719 13.59 5.45 -12.18
C THR A 719 12.60 5.43 -13.36
N GLU A 720 11.73 6.43 -13.47
CA GLU A 720 10.74 6.56 -14.54
C GLU A 720 11.35 6.70 -15.96
N LEU A 721 12.61 7.11 -16.08
CA LEU A 721 13.33 7.20 -17.36
C LEU A 721 14.45 6.17 -17.47
N LEU A 722 14.48 5.21 -16.54
CA LEU A 722 15.47 4.15 -16.34
C LEU A 722 16.89 4.63 -15.99
N HIS A 723 17.39 5.71 -16.60
CA HIS A 723 18.74 6.20 -16.35
C HIS A 723 18.85 7.73 -16.49
N ILE A 724 20.07 8.23 -16.71
CA ILE A 724 20.43 9.65 -16.75
C ILE A 724 19.94 10.29 -18.05
N TYR A 725 19.19 11.38 -17.92
CA TYR A 725 18.65 12.18 -19.03
C TYR A 725 19.20 13.61 -19.07
N LEU A 726 19.82 14.10 -17.99
CA LEU A 726 20.68 15.29 -17.98
C LEU A 726 22.08 14.91 -17.54
N SER A 727 23.12 15.35 -18.24
CA SER A 727 24.50 15.07 -17.86
C SER A 727 25.44 16.20 -18.25
N ASN A 728 26.46 16.43 -17.44
CA ASN A 728 27.58 17.27 -17.85
C ASN A 728 28.33 16.58 -18.99
N HIS A 729 28.88 17.36 -19.93
CA HIS A 729 29.76 16.78 -20.93
C HIS A 729 31.09 16.38 -20.29
N PRO A 730 31.71 15.26 -20.70
CA PRO A 730 32.99 14.81 -20.14
C PRO A 730 34.12 15.85 -20.19
N ASP A 731 34.03 16.83 -21.10
CA ASP A 731 35.02 17.89 -21.30
C ASP A 731 34.51 19.30 -20.86
N ASP A 732 33.26 19.43 -20.39
CA ASP A 732 32.68 20.68 -19.84
C ASP A 732 31.83 20.37 -18.59
N HIS A 733 32.52 20.20 -17.46
CA HIS A 733 31.91 20.03 -16.14
C HIS A 733 31.54 21.39 -15.52
N ARG A 734 30.24 21.63 -15.37
CA ARG A 734 29.68 22.80 -14.69
C ARG A 734 29.12 22.37 -13.35
N VAL A 735 29.97 22.39 -12.32
CA VAL A 735 29.59 21.99 -10.96
C VAL A 735 28.34 22.75 -10.50
N GLY A 736 27.39 22.02 -9.91
CA GLY A 736 26.10 22.57 -9.50
C GLY A 736 25.02 22.52 -10.59
N ALA A 737 25.38 22.28 -11.86
CA ALA A 737 24.41 21.98 -12.90
C ALA A 737 24.09 20.48 -12.90
N ALA A 738 22.80 20.14 -13.03
CA ALA A 738 22.39 18.77 -13.29
C ALA A 738 22.90 18.25 -14.65
N GLY A 739 23.23 19.17 -15.56
CA GLY A 739 23.84 18.89 -16.87
C GLY A 739 23.04 19.47 -18.03
N ALA A 740 23.44 19.09 -19.24
CA ALA A 740 22.72 19.33 -20.49
C ALA A 740 21.90 18.08 -20.88
N PRO A 741 20.87 18.20 -21.75
CA PRO A 741 20.09 17.06 -22.24
C PRO A 741 20.99 16.00 -22.87
N VAL A 742 20.88 14.77 -22.39
CA VAL A 742 21.57 13.61 -22.97
C VAL A 742 21.01 13.38 -24.38
N PRO A 743 21.85 13.19 -25.42
CA PRO A 743 21.37 12.93 -26.78
C PRO A 743 20.38 11.76 -26.81
N GLY A 744 19.23 11.98 -27.44
CA GLY A 744 18.07 11.07 -27.37
C GLY A 744 16.90 11.69 -26.61
N TYR A 745 17.16 12.36 -25.48
CA TYR A 745 16.10 12.91 -24.65
C TYR A 745 15.71 14.33 -25.05
N GLU A 746 14.41 14.60 -24.97
CA GLU A 746 13.85 15.93 -25.06
C GLU A 746 13.54 16.44 -23.66
N VAL A 747 13.86 17.71 -23.39
CA VAL A 747 13.64 18.36 -22.08
C VAL A 747 12.93 19.69 -22.31
N GLN A 748 11.90 19.95 -21.52
CA GLN A 748 11.20 21.24 -21.49
C GLN A 748 10.93 21.66 -20.04
N LEU A 749 10.87 22.97 -19.80
CA LEU A 749 10.45 23.55 -18.53
C LEU A 749 9.06 24.16 -18.69
N GLN A 750 8.16 23.88 -17.75
CA GLN A 750 6.79 24.36 -17.75
C GLN A 750 6.53 25.28 -16.56
N ARG A 751 5.96 26.46 -16.83
CA ARG A 751 5.56 27.44 -15.82
C ARG A 751 4.26 27.02 -15.11
N PRO A 752 3.90 27.62 -13.96
CA PRO A 752 2.68 27.27 -13.23
C PRO A 752 1.37 27.42 -14.02
N ASP A 753 1.34 28.27 -15.05
CA ASP A 753 0.20 28.46 -15.94
C ASP A 753 0.11 27.43 -17.09
N GLY A 754 1.04 26.47 -17.13
CA GLY A 754 1.12 25.41 -18.13
C GLY A 754 1.91 25.78 -19.39
N SER A 755 2.39 27.01 -19.53
CA SER A 755 3.16 27.45 -20.70
C SER A 755 4.66 27.11 -20.59
N PRO A 756 5.41 27.00 -21.71
CA PRO A 756 6.85 26.75 -21.68
C PRO A 756 7.62 27.92 -21.05
N ALA A 757 8.67 27.62 -20.28
CA ALA A 757 9.59 28.60 -19.73
C ALA A 757 10.73 28.91 -20.73
N SER A 758 11.16 30.18 -20.79
CA SER A 758 12.32 30.60 -21.57
C SER A 758 13.64 30.37 -20.82
N PRO A 759 14.81 30.38 -21.50
CA PRO A 759 16.12 30.39 -20.83
C PRO A 759 16.18 31.42 -19.69
N GLY A 760 16.63 30.98 -18.52
CA GLY A 760 16.71 31.79 -17.29
C GLY A 760 15.42 31.89 -16.47
N GLU A 761 14.28 31.43 -16.98
CA GLU A 761 13.02 31.35 -16.23
C GLU A 761 12.89 30.03 -15.47
N ASP A 762 12.23 30.07 -14.33
CA ASP A 762 11.93 28.89 -13.51
C ASP A 762 10.72 28.12 -14.06
N GLY A 763 10.82 26.79 -14.07
CA GLY A 763 9.72 25.91 -14.46
C GLY A 763 9.93 24.48 -13.98
N VAL A 764 8.85 23.71 -13.94
CA VAL A 764 8.90 22.27 -13.65
C VAL A 764 9.33 21.52 -14.91
N MET A 765 10.24 20.58 -14.75
CA MET A 765 10.81 19.82 -15.85
C MET A 765 9.87 18.71 -16.33
N LEU A 766 9.71 18.64 -17.64
CA LEU A 766 9.19 17.47 -18.34
C LEU A 766 10.28 16.89 -19.22
N VAL A 767 10.37 15.57 -19.23
CA VAL A 767 11.37 14.83 -20.01
C VAL A 767 10.69 13.75 -20.84
N ARG A 768 11.17 13.52 -22.05
CA ARG A 768 10.67 12.49 -22.95
C ARG A 768 11.81 11.77 -23.67
N GLY A 769 11.68 10.46 -23.78
CA GLY A 769 12.57 9.56 -24.53
C GLY A 769 12.00 8.14 -24.52
N ASP A 770 12.48 7.23 -25.37
CA ASP A 770 11.91 5.88 -25.46
C ASP A 770 12.00 5.06 -24.16
N SER A 771 12.94 5.35 -23.25
CA SER A 771 12.99 4.67 -21.95
C SER A 771 12.00 5.22 -20.90
N SER A 772 11.03 6.04 -21.32
CA SER A 772 9.98 6.53 -20.41
C SER A 772 9.06 5.38 -20.05
N THR A 773 8.86 5.17 -18.75
CA THR A 773 7.88 4.20 -18.26
C THR A 773 6.47 4.55 -18.76
N PRO A 774 5.67 3.56 -19.21
CA PRO A 774 4.29 3.81 -19.65
C PRO A 774 3.34 4.11 -18.49
N CYS A 775 3.59 3.53 -17.31
CA CYS A 775 2.68 3.62 -16.18
C CYS A 775 3.33 3.26 -14.84
N TYR A 776 2.66 3.67 -13.77
CA TYR A 776 2.77 2.99 -12.49
C TYR A 776 1.72 1.87 -12.42
N TRP A 777 2.16 0.63 -12.18
CA TRP A 777 1.30 -0.55 -12.10
C TRP A 777 0.13 -0.33 -11.13
N ARG A 778 -1.10 -0.48 -11.63
CA ARG A 778 -2.36 -0.32 -10.87
C ARG A 778 -2.45 0.98 -10.05
N ARG A 779 -1.84 2.04 -10.57
CA ARG A 779 -1.86 3.39 -10.00
C ARG A 779 -2.22 4.39 -11.07
N ALA A 780 -3.43 4.26 -11.62
CA ALA A 780 -3.94 5.15 -12.67
C ALA A 780 -3.95 6.62 -12.21
N ASP A 781 -4.24 6.87 -10.93
CA ASP A 781 -4.13 8.19 -10.28
C ASP A 781 -2.74 8.81 -10.50
N LYS A 782 -1.69 8.09 -10.12
CA LYS A 782 -0.32 8.58 -10.23
C LYS A 782 0.22 8.53 -11.64
N THR A 783 -0.29 7.60 -12.45
CA THR A 783 0.08 7.51 -13.86
C THR A 783 -0.38 8.75 -14.60
N ALA A 784 -1.64 9.18 -14.43
CA ALA A 784 -2.15 10.40 -15.06
C ALA A 784 -1.46 11.68 -14.54
N GLU A 785 -1.04 11.70 -13.27
CA GLU A 785 -0.28 12.81 -12.70
C GLU A 785 1.13 12.94 -13.31
N THR A 786 1.82 11.83 -13.58
CA THR A 786 3.24 11.82 -13.98
C THR A 786 3.46 11.61 -15.49
N MET A 787 2.76 10.66 -16.11
CA MET A 787 2.91 10.29 -17.52
C MET A 787 1.85 11.04 -18.35
N ARG A 788 2.27 12.11 -19.02
CA ARG A 788 1.39 13.05 -19.74
C ARG A 788 1.79 13.13 -21.21
N ASP A 789 1.02 12.47 -22.09
CA ASP A 789 1.26 12.49 -23.54
C ASP A 789 2.70 12.08 -23.93
N GLY A 790 3.21 11.03 -23.27
CA GLY A 790 4.57 10.53 -23.45
C GLY A 790 5.66 11.36 -22.75
N TRP A 791 5.32 12.44 -22.05
CA TRP A 791 6.23 13.18 -21.18
C TRP A 791 6.16 12.67 -19.74
N ILE A 792 7.32 12.57 -19.09
CA ILE A 792 7.43 12.38 -17.66
C ILE A 792 7.51 13.75 -16.99
N TYR A 793 6.47 14.10 -16.23
CA TYR A 793 6.47 15.23 -15.31
C TYR A 793 7.29 14.87 -14.07
N THR A 794 8.49 15.44 -13.94
CA THR A 794 9.42 15.03 -12.88
C THR A 794 9.01 15.56 -11.51
N GLY A 795 8.28 16.69 -11.47
CA GLY A 795 8.02 17.47 -10.26
C GLY A 795 9.21 18.29 -9.76
N ASP A 796 10.35 18.24 -10.47
CA ASP A 796 11.57 18.98 -10.15
C ASP A 796 11.57 20.33 -10.89
N ARG A 797 11.84 21.43 -10.17
CA ARG A 797 11.95 22.78 -10.73
C ARG A 797 13.38 23.08 -11.13
N PHE A 798 13.54 23.73 -12.27
CA PHE A 798 14.83 24.09 -12.85
C PHE A 798 14.78 25.47 -13.50
N ILE A 799 15.98 26.04 -13.67
CA ILE A 799 16.25 27.10 -14.65
C ILE A 799 17.26 26.57 -15.67
N GLU A 800 17.09 26.95 -16.92
CA GLU A 800 18.06 26.66 -17.99
C GLU A 800 18.99 27.86 -18.21
N ARG A 801 20.29 27.62 -18.35
CA ARG A 801 21.31 28.61 -18.70
C ARG A 801 22.38 27.98 -19.59
N ASP A 802 22.58 28.56 -20.77
CA ASP A 802 23.62 28.14 -21.73
C ASP A 802 23.60 26.63 -22.05
N GLY A 803 22.41 26.05 -22.18
CA GLY A 803 22.16 24.64 -22.45
C GLY A 803 22.16 23.73 -21.22
N TYR A 804 22.40 24.25 -20.02
CA TYR A 804 22.53 23.50 -18.78
C TYR A 804 21.42 23.83 -17.79
N TYR A 805 21.01 22.82 -17.02
CA TYR A 805 19.87 22.91 -16.10
C TYR A 805 20.34 22.95 -14.64
N TYR A 806 19.84 23.93 -13.88
CA TYR A 806 20.17 24.15 -12.47
C TYR A 806 18.94 23.98 -11.59
N PHE A 807 19.02 23.05 -10.65
CA PHE A 807 17.91 22.66 -9.77
C PHE A 807 17.47 23.82 -8.86
N GLN A 808 16.16 24.05 -8.75
CA GLN A 808 15.53 25.10 -7.94
C GLN A 808 14.64 24.55 -6.82
N GLY A 809 14.59 23.23 -6.63
CA GLY A 809 13.75 22.56 -5.65
C GLY A 809 12.64 21.71 -6.29
N ARG A 810 11.71 21.23 -5.46
CA ARG A 810 10.55 20.42 -5.88
C ARG A 810 9.28 21.26 -5.90
N ALA A 811 8.35 20.90 -6.78
CA ALA A 811 7.00 21.45 -6.76
C ALA A 811 6.11 20.86 -5.64
N ASP A 812 6.50 19.72 -5.06
CA ASP A 812 5.71 18.93 -4.11
C ASP A 812 6.42 18.68 -2.76
N ASP A 813 7.40 19.51 -2.43
CA ASP A 813 8.14 19.51 -1.15
C ASP A 813 8.96 18.23 -0.82
N LEU A 814 9.24 17.33 -1.77
CA LEU A 814 10.19 16.22 -1.53
C LEU A 814 11.61 16.74 -1.26
N ILE A 815 12.35 15.99 -0.45
CA ILE A 815 13.75 16.23 -0.14
C ILE A 815 14.56 15.02 -0.61
N LYS A 816 15.64 15.25 -1.37
CA LYS A 816 16.58 14.18 -1.73
C LYS A 816 17.65 14.07 -0.66
N VAL A 817 17.79 12.88 -0.08
CA VAL A 817 18.73 12.58 1.00
C VAL A 817 19.50 11.31 0.65
N SER A 818 20.81 11.41 0.51
CA SER A 818 21.69 10.28 0.16
C SER A 818 21.26 9.57 -1.14
N GLY A 819 20.79 10.33 -2.12
CA GLY A 819 20.35 9.87 -3.44
C GLY A 819 18.93 9.35 -3.49
N GLN A 820 18.20 9.34 -2.36
CA GLN A 820 16.85 8.78 -2.24
C GLN A 820 15.83 9.87 -1.91
N TRP A 821 14.64 9.76 -2.49
CA TRP A 821 13.55 10.71 -2.24
C TRP A 821 12.87 10.45 -0.90
N VAL A 822 12.78 11.50 -0.09
CA VAL A 822 12.15 11.50 1.23
C VAL A 822 11.04 12.54 1.27
N TRP A 823 9.87 12.15 1.76
CA TRP A 823 8.77 13.07 1.98
C TRP A 823 8.77 13.57 3.42
N PRO A 824 9.02 14.87 3.70
CA PRO A 824 9.12 15.37 5.07
C PRO A 824 7.90 15.05 5.94
N LEU A 825 6.69 15.09 5.36
CA LEU A 825 5.46 14.82 6.11
C LEU A 825 5.35 13.35 6.57
N GLU A 826 6.01 12.40 5.91
CA GLU A 826 6.08 11.00 6.38
C GLU A 826 6.79 10.92 7.73
N ILE A 827 7.89 11.66 7.86
CA ILE A 827 8.67 11.74 9.09
C ILE A 827 7.91 12.57 10.13
N GLU A 828 7.24 13.65 9.73
CA GLU A 828 6.39 14.42 10.65
C GLU A 828 5.28 13.52 11.23
N ARG A 829 4.61 12.72 10.39
CA ARG A 829 3.59 11.76 10.84
C ARG A 829 4.15 10.73 11.81
N CYS A 830 5.28 10.11 11.46
CA CYS A 830 5.97 9.16 12.33
C CYS A 830 6.31 9.83 13.67
N LEU A 831 7.01 10.96 13.68
CA LEU A 831 7.38 11.65 14.91
C LEU A 831 6.18 12.08 15.76
N ASN A 832 5.06 12.47 15.14
CA ASN A 832 3.83 12.84 15.86
C ASN A 832 3.13 11.64 16.54
N GLU A 833 3.49 10.39 16.18
CA GLU A 833 3.02 9.18 16.87
C GLU A 833 3.85 8.85 18.13
N HIS A 834 5.01 9.49 18.32
CA HIS A 834 5.84 9.30 19.51
C HIS A 834 5.24 10.01 20.74
N ASP A 835 5.18 9.32 21.88
CA ASP A 835 4.54 9.81 23.11
C ASP A 835 5.09 11.18 23.58
N ASP A 836 6.39 11.43 23.43
CA ASP A 836 7.05 12.68 23.84
C ASP A 836 6.73 13.90 22.95
N VAL A 837 6.17 13.72 21.75
CA VAL A 837 5.99 14.80 20.73
C VAL A 837 4.56 15.36 20.75
N THR A 838 4.45 16.68 20.68
CA THR A 838 3.17 17.40 20.51
C THR A 838 2.90 17.70 19.04
N GLU A 839 3.85 18.35 18.37
CA GLU A 839 3.83 18.64 16.94
C GLU A 839 5.27 18.81 16.43
N CYS A 840 5.52 18.50 15.16
CA CYS A 840 6.83 18.71 14.54
C CYS A 840 6.71 19.17 13.08
N ALA A 841 7.79 19.76 12.58
CA ALA A 841 7.97 20.09 11.17
C ALA A 841 9.33 19.57 10.70
N VAL A 842 9.38 18.94 9.53
CA VAL A 842 10.62 18.41 8.96
C VAL A 842 10.96 19.20 7.71
N LEU A 843 12.21 19.67 7.67
CA LEU A 843 12.71 20.59 6.66
C LEU A 843 13.98 20.03 6.03
N ALA A 844 14.21 20.45 4.79
CA ALA A 844 15.49 20.24 4.13
C ALA A 844 16.53 21.13 4.79
N HIS A 845 17.70 20.58 5.11
CA HIS A 845 18.82 21.31 5.66
C HIS A 845 20.07 20.98 4.88
N GLN A 846 20.77 22.01 4.39
CA GLN A 846 22.05 21.83 3.72
C GLN A 846 23.17 21.89 4.77
N LEU A 847 23.94 20.82 4.87
CA LEU A 847 25.14 20.77 5.72
C LEU A 847 26.22 21.69 5.17
N ALA A 848 27.20 22.03 6.01
CA ALA A 848 28.32 22.90 5.63
C ALA A 848 29.13 22.39 4.41
N ASP A 849 29.09 21.09 4.14
CA ASP A 849 29.74 20.44 2.99
C ASP A 849 28.87 20.38 1.71
N GLY A 850 27.68 21.00 1.74
CA GLY A 850 26.75 21.08 0.63
C GLY A 850 25.74 19.94 0.55
N ARG A 851 25.88 18.88 1.35
CA ARG A 851 24.95 17.73 1.34
C ARG A 851 23.60 18.11 1.94
N MET A 852 22.52 17.58 1.35
CA MET A 852 21.18 17.71 1.93
C MET A 852 20.91 16.65 3.00
N THR A 853 20.30 17.08 4.10
CA THR A 853 19.81 16.23 5.19
C THR A 853 18.44 16.72 5.67
N LEU A 854 17.84 15.99 6.60
CA LEU A 854 16.59 16.34 7.27
C LEU A 854 16.88 17.00 8.63
N ARG A 855 16.23 18.14 8.86
CA ARG A 855 16.14 18.82 10.16
C ARG A 855 14.70 18.75 10.65
N ALA A 856 14.50 18.19 11.84
CA ALA A 856 13.20 18.19 12.52
C ALA A 856 13.17 19.30 13.57
N VAL A 857 12.19 20.19 13.50
CA VAL A 857 11.87 21.14 14.55
C VAL A 857 10.69 20.58 15.34
N VAL A 858 10.90 20.29 16.63
CA VAL A 858 10.00 19.48 17.46
C VAL A 858 9.50 20.30 18.64
N ALA A 859 8.18 20.35 18.83
CA ALA A 859 7.56 20.77 20.07
C ALA A 859 7.23 19.54 20.91
N LEU A 860 7.82 19.44 22.10
CA LEU A 860 7.62 18.32 23.02
C LEU A 860 6.35 18.51 23.86
N ARG A 861 5.87 17.43 24.49
CA ARG A 861 4.81 17.51 25.52
C ARG A 861 5.33 18.15 26.80
N ASP A 862 4.42 18.76 27.56
CA ASP A 862 4.73 19.41 28.83
C ASP A 862 5.47 18.46 29.79
N GLY A 863 6.61 18.92 30.31
CA GLY A 863 7.44 18.17 31.25
C GLY A 863 8.55 17.32 30.62
N MET A 864 8.64 17.24 29.29
CA MET A 864 9.70 16.51 28.60
C MET A 864 10.92 17.40 28.29
N PRO A 865 12.16 16.96 28.59
CA PRO A 865 13.35 17.74 28.30
C PRO A 865 13.80 17.59 26.84
N GLY A 866 14.14 18.70 26.18
CA GLY A 866 14.79 18.71 24.87
C GLY A 866 16.30 18.50 24.97
N ASP A 867 16.73 17.27 25.28
CA ASP A 867 18.14 16.91 25.48
C ASP A 867 18.63 15.80 24.52
N ASP A 868 19.93 15.49 24.56
CA ASP A 868 20.55 14.46 23.70
C ASP A 868 19.96 13.06 23.90
N ALA A 869 19.41 12.77 25.08
CA ALA A 869 18.74 11.50 25.34
C ALA A 869 17.42 11.43 24.59
N THR A 870 16.66 12.52 24.60
CA THR A 870 15.39 12.65 23.87
C THR A 870 15.61 12.67 22.36
N THR A 871 16.64 13.37 21.88
CA THR A 871 17.02 13.37 20.46
C THR A 871 17.29 11.95 19.97
N ARG A 872 18.05 11.16 20.75
CA ARG A 872 18.33 9.76 20.42
C ARG A 872 17.07 8.90 20.38
N ARG A 873 16.18 9.02 21.36
CA ARG A 873 14.89 8.29 21.36
C ARG A 873 14.05 8.59 20.12
N LEU A 874 13.91 9.86 19.75
CA LEU A 874 13.15 10.25 18.56
C LEU A 874 13.80 9.71 17.26
N GLN A 875 15.12 9.78 17.15
CA GLN A 875 15.82 9.23 15.99
C GLN A 875 15.73 7.69 15.92
N ASP A 876 15.83 7.00 17.06
CA ASP A 876 15.69 5.54 17.14
C ASP A 876 14.26 5.10 16.81
N PHE A 877 13.26 5.85 17.27
CA PHE A 877 11.87 5.61 16.91
C PHE A 877 11.65 5.69 15.39
N VAL A 878 12.12 6.76 14.75
CA VAL A 878 12.00 6.88 13.29
C VAL A 878 12.78 5.78 12.56
N ARG A 879 13.95 5.34 13.08
CA ARG A 879 14.70 4.21 12.52
C ARG A 879 13.98 2.87 12.66
N GLY A 880 13.14 2.71 13.70
CA GLY A 880 12.33 1.52 13.90
C GLY A 880 11.14 1.45 12.95
N GLU A 881 10.50 2.58 12.69
CA GLU A 881 9.27 2.65 11.90
C GLU A 881 9.50 2.89 10.40
N LEU A 882 10.52 3.67 10.04
CA LEU A 882 10.81 4.08 8.66
C LEU A 882 12.17 3.57 8.19
N MET A 883 12.39 3.63 6.86
CA MET A 883 13.66 3.26 6.26
C MET A 883 14.84 4.04 6.89
N PRO A 884 16.02 3.43 7.13
CA PRO A 884 17.11 4.05 7.90
C PRO A 884 17.64 5.40 7.37
N PHE A 885 17.46 5.70 6.09
CA PHE A 885 17.87 6.99 5.52
C PHE A 885 16.90 8.14 5.84
N LYS A 886 15.67 7.84 6.30
CA LYS A 886 14.60 8.82 6.56
C LYS A 886 14.67 9.50 7.93
N TYR A 887 15.48 9.06 8.89
CA TYR A 887 15.52 9.72 10.20
C TYR A 887 16.17 11.12 10.14
N PRO A 888 15.66 12.12 10.88
CA PRO A 888 16.23 13.46 10.92
C PRO A 888 17.60 13.46 11.59
N ARG A 889 18.63 13.94 10.88
CA ARG A 889 19.99 14.04 11.43
C ARG A 889 20.11 15.15 12.46
N ILE A 890 19.29 16.19 12.32
CA ILE A 890 19.24 17.35 13.21
C ILE A 890 17.85 17.38 13.85
N VAL A 891 17.81 17.49 15.17
CA VAL A 891 16.56 17.68 15.93
C VAL A 891 16.73 18.94 16.77
N GLU A 892 15.86 19.92 16.55
CA GLU A 892 15.82 21.17 17.26
C GLU A 892 14.52 21.28 18.04
N TYR A 893 14.58 21.83 19.24
CA TYR A 893 13.42 21.93 20.12
C TYR A 893 12.87 23.35 20.14
N THR A 894 11.54 23.46 20.03
CA THR A 894 10.81 24.72 20.19
C THR A 894 9.66 24.55 21.18
N ALA A 895 9.22 25.65 21.79
CA ALA A 895 8.02 25.65 22.63
C ALA A 895 6.74 25.44 21.79
N SER A 896 6.73 25.90 20.54
CA SER A 896 5.62 25.74 19.59
C SER A 896 6.07 26.02 18.16
N LEU A 897 5.42 25.41 17.18
CA LEU A 897 5.70 25.73 15.77
C LEU A 897 5.02 27.05 15.36
N PRO A 898 5.67 27.92 14.56
CA PRO A 898 5.04 29.12 14.03
C PRO A 898 3.86 28.73 13.14
N LYS A 899 2.76 29.47 13.21
CA LYS A 899 1.54 29.20 12.45
C LYS A 899 1.10 30.41 11.64
N THR A 900 0.60 30.15 10.44
CA THR A 900 -0.05 31.14 9.57
C THR A 900 -1.37 31.62 10.17
N GLY A 901 -1.96 32.70 9.62
CA GLY A 901 -3.27 33.21 10.06
C GLY A 901 -4.43 32.22 9.95
N THR A 902 -4.25 31.09 9.25
CA THR A 902 -5.21 29.98 9.14
C THR A 902 -4.87 28.79 10.05
N GLY A 903 -3.92 28.94 10.98
CA GLY A 903 -3.54 27.88 11.93
C GLY A 903 -2.67 26.75 11.38
N LYS A 904 -2.22 26.82 10.11
CA LYS A 904 -1.26 25.87 9.53
C LYS A 904 0.17 26.23 9.91
N ILE A 905 1.05 25.25 10.08
CA ILE A 905 2.49 25.47 10.33
C ILE A 905 3.07 26.37 9.22
N ASP A 906 3.71 27.46 9.63
CA ASP A 906 4.43 28.39 8.76
C ASP A 906 5.87 27.88 8.55
N ARG A 907 6.03 27.03 7.54
CA ARG A 907 7.34 26.46 7.19
C ARG A 907 8.34 27.50 6.67
N GLN A 908 7.87 28.62 6.12
CA GLN A 908 8.77 29.69 5.67
C GLN A 908 9.38 30.45 6.84
N ALA A 909 8.63 30.65 7.91
CA ALA A 909 9.16 31.21 9.15
C ALA A 909 10.28 30.32 9.72
N LEU A 910 10.08 28.99 9.71
CA LEU A 910 11.08 28.01 10.15
C LEU A 910 12.32 27.90 9.25
N GLN A 911 12.25 28.36 8.00
CA GLN A 911 13.40 28.40 7.08
C GLN A 911 14.27 29.65 7.27
N LYS A 912 13.72 30.76 7.79
CA LYS A 912 14.44 32.03 7.96
C LYS A 912 15.31 32.07 9.21
N ASP A 913 15.01 31.24 10.19
CA ASP A 913 15.75 31.14 11.46
C ASP A 913 16.96 30.18 11.41
N SER A 914 17.40 29.78 10.20
CA SER A 914 18.45 28.77 10.02
C SER A 914 19.54 29.08 9.03
#